data_AF-A0A814MY00-F1
#
_entry.id   AF-A0A814MY00-F1
#
_cell.length_a   1.000
_cell.length_b   1.000
_cell.length_c   1.000
_cell.angle_alpha   90.00
_cell.angle_beta   90.00
_cell.angle_gamma   90.00
#
_symmetry.space_group_name_H-M   'P 1'
#
loop_
_entity.id
_entity.type
_entity.pdbx_description
1 polymer ?
#
loop_
_entity_poly.entity_id
_entity_poly.type
_entity_poly.pdbx_seq_one_letter_code
_entity_poly.pdbx_strand_id
1 'polypeptide(L)'
;MSTTEENLSDRMKLFNQLDVVIVGAGFSGLYMLYRIRQLGLSVRVFETADGVGGTWYWNRYPGARCDIESLQYSYSFSEELRHEWHWNERYGSQIEILKYLNYVADKFHLRNDIQLKTRVISAIYDENSVRWNIQTDTGESISAKFCIMATGCLSMPKQVDINGINNFKGKTYYTSQWPHENINFHDQRVAVIGTGSSGVQSIPLIAEEAAHLYVFQRTPCFSVPARNTPLDLQEEQAWNKDYNEHRQKILNTYAGFHTTGLSYDQSALSVSPETQQKAYETRWQLGGLSFLSTFNDLFFNKQSNDTAGNFVKSQIRQLVKDPVVAESLTSQDYPVGCKRLCIDTNYYETFNRPNVTLVDLKKENIQQITSNGIQTTKNIHEIDCIVFATGFDALTGALMKIDIRGQSDSTIKKKWCEGPRTCLGLMTTDFPNLFMITGPGSPSVFTNMVVSIEQHVDWIADCLDYLRKNQFDTIEPTQESEDAWVNQVNAIANASLVNMANSWYLGANVPGKPRVFIPYAAGIVPYRQKCDQVAANGYEVNAAKVGCRSYQQTGQVVAGGNGDGSALNQFFTDRFYLDDSTNIYLLDRSASALCDWRFLLWPVNATQGRFITGACLNNVPSASQDILVSPDGTYKVTGLGFGDAAVSQIRRVSGQNGFMLWSKAIVNNDKDIYTLGYSSTNNRCELRKWSANGVNPLTGILIDSDESMWGISDFAVDNKGSVYTIGPNYAVVKKWMGGRTTYLKRNGTLNHPTSILVDSDENIYIGEMNQITLWPAKSNESYSVININQTNGLILDNNYKNIIQMDNNGSLYLLTTDRAVFGTKIIKYECNNCPSCIRSNRFTAVYYKGVYGPQYKGHLELSEYPRWTEFLNSGITTADEKAIIIGMAINEGNLDSVQAYDKVVLTAGTMQKTVVATGGGEFEVQVYEFKQENPQVYSELFEKCGWNISSNKVMSFKGKTGSALGKYLRKDFPKGSNSISEALGPLVCAISSPEFQMKQVKDFIIRLRNVLKIIPVGFQYTIADYFKSHLGQATALDQSVNLPEQVKVDVGKALTKFYMNNPSAPTNPNTWTVQDRSKYERAILQDYGVHRIMKDPGVRYTKLKAVFSLP
;
A
#
# COMPACT_ATOMS: atom_id res chain seq x y z
N MET A 1 8.27 -2.02 -57.17
CA MET A 1 9.03 -1.04 -56.36
C MET A 1 8.41 -0.81 -54.97
N SER A 2 7.13 -1.14 -54.70
CA SER A 2 6.51 -0.92 -53.38
C SER A 2 6.86 -1.95 -52.29
N THR A 3 7.26 -3.17 -52.67
CA THR A 3 7.54 -4.26 -51.70
C THR A 3 8.91 -4.18 -51.02
N THR A 4 9.80 -3.30 -51.50
CA THR A 4 11.14 -3.06 -50.94
C THR A 4 11.16 -1.93 -49.90
N GLU A 5 10.28 -0.93 -50.02
CA GLU A 5 10.20 0.19 -49.05
C GLU A 5 9.50 -0.20 -47.74
N GLU A 6 8.42 -0.99 -47.79
CA GLU A 6 7.76 -1.52 -46.57
C GLU A 6 8.71 -2.43 -45.75
N ASN A 7 9.51 -3.26 -46.43
CA ASN A 7 10.51 -4.13 -45.78
C ASN A 7 11.70 -3.35 -45.18
N LEU A 8 12.06 -2.19 -45.74
CA LEU A 8 13.08 -1.29 -45.19
C LEU A 8 12.52 -0.52 -43.97
N SER A 9 11.27 -0.06 -44.03
CA SER A 9 10.55 0.56 -42.92
C SER A 9 10.44 -0.38 -41.72
N ASP A 10 10.03 -1.63 -41.94
CA ASP A 10 9.84 -2.59 -40.86
C ASP A 10 11.16 -3.16 -40.33
N ARG A 11 12.21 -3.25 -41.15
CA ARG A 11 13.58 -3.51 -40.68
C ARG A 11 14.15 -2.34 -39.88
N MET A 12 13.95 -1.09 -40.31
CA MET A 12 14.35 0.10 -39.54
C MET A 12 13.60 0.20 -38.20
N LYS A 13 12.33 -0.21 -38.15
CA LYS A 13 11.57 -0.31 -36.88
C LYS A 13 12.16 -1.33 -35.92
N LEU A 14 12.75 -2.44 -36.42
CA LEU A 14 13.44 -3.44 -35.60
C LEU A 14 14.81 -2.95 -35.08
N PHE A 15 15.50 -2.07 -35.79
CA PHE A 15 16.79 -1.48 -35.35
C PHE A 15 16.65 -0.38 -34.28
N ASN A 16 15.45 0.17 -34.08
CA ASN A 16 15.18 1.26 -33.13
C ASN A 16 14.47 0.79 -31.84
N GLN A 17 14.53 -0.51 -31.54
CA GLN A 17 14.00 -1.08 -30.30
C GLN A 17 15.13 -1.36 -29.31
N LEU A 18 15.05 -0.76 -28.12
CA LEU A 18 16.01 -0.94 -27.03
C LEU A 18 15.31 -1.51 -25.79
N ASP A 19 16.05 -2.11 -24.87
CA ASP A 19 15.51 -2.47 -23.57
C ASP A 19 15.38 -1.20 -22.71
N VAL A 20 16.41 -0.35 -22.73
CA VAL A 20 16.50 0.82 -21.85
C VAL A 20 16.93 2.07 -22.62
N VAL A 21 16.24 3.18 -22.41
CA VAL A 21 16.75 4.52 -22.75
C VAL A 21 17.06 5.28 -21.48
N ILE A 22 18.24 5.91 -21.44
CA ILE A 22 18.69 6.76 -20.34
C ILE A 22 18.78 8.20 -20.83
N VAL A 23 18.26 9.16 -20.08
CA VAL A 23 18.30 10.58 -20.46
C VAL A 23 19.25 11.34 -19.52
N GLY A 24 20.40 11.75 -20.06
CA GLY A 24 21.48 12.48 -19.37
C GLY A 24 22.74 11.63 -19.16
N ALA A 25 23.92 12.23 -19.36
CA ALA A 25 25.24 11.59 -19.23
C ALA A 25 26.12 12.25 -18.13
N GLY A 26 25.50 12.60 -17.00
CA GLY A 26 26.20 12.94 -15.76
C GLY A 26 26.55 11.70 -14.92
N PHE A 27 26.87 11.91 -13.64
CA PHE A 27 27.14 10.81 -12.69
C PHE A 27 26.06 9.71 -12.71
N SER A 28 24.78 10.08 -12.75
CA SER A 28 23.68 9.12 -12.79
C SER A 28 23.66 8.29 -14.06
N GLY A 29 23.76 8.95 -15.22
CA GLY A 29 23.64 8.28 -16.51
C GLY A 29 24.81 7.38 -16.84
N LEU A 30 26.03 7.80 -16.52
CA LEU A 30 27.24 7.00 -16.75
C LEU A 30 27.19 5.71 -15.92
N TYR A 31 26.85 5.80 -14.64
CA TYR A 31 26.79 4.60 -13.80
C TYR A 31 25.59 3.70 -14.14
N MET A 32 24.44 4.29 -14.48
CA MET A 32 23.30 3.52 -14.95
C MET A 32 23.64 2.75 -16.24
N LEU A 33 24.28 3.40 -17.21
CA LEU A 33 24.73 2.74 -18.44
C LEU A 33 25.67 1.58 -18.15
N TYR A 34 26.67 1.79 -17.28
CA TYR A 34 27.58 0.74 -16.84
C TYR A 34 26.84 -0.47 -16.26
N ARG A 35 25.92 -0.26 -15.32
CA ARG A 35 25.12 -1.34 -14.71
C ARG A 35 24.19 -2.03 -15.71
N ILE A 36 23.54 -1.30 -16.61
CA ILE A 36 22.65 -1.89 -17.63
C ILE A 36 23.43 -2.77 -18.60
N ARG A 37 24.65 -2.37 -19.00
CA ARG A 37 25.52 -3.21 -19.84
C ARG A 37 25.92 -4.50 -19.15
N GLN A 38 26.16 -4.48 -17.84
CA GLN A 38 26.42 -5.70 -17.07
C GLN A 38 25.22 -6.66 -17.03
N LEU A 39 24.00 -6.14 -17.15
CA LEU A 39 22.81 -6.97 -17.31
C LEU A 39 22.67 -7.55 -18.72
N GLY A 40 23.46 -7.10 -19.70
CA GLY A 40 23.35 -7.56 -21.10
C GLY A 40 22.11 -7.04 -21.81
N LEU A 41 21.53 -5.93 -21.33
CA LEU A 41 20.38 -5.27 -21.94
C LEU A 41 20.84 -4.23 -22.98
N SER A 42 20.09 -4.11 -24.07
CA SER A 42 20.32 -3.09 -25.10
C SER A 42 19.95 -1.71 -24.57
N VAL A 43 20.86 -0.74 -24.73
CA VAL A 43 20.74 0.56 -24.07
C VAL A 43 21.31 1.69 -24.93
N ARG A 44 20.72 2.88 -24.81
CA ARG A 44 21.28 4.12 -25.33
C ARG A 44 21.06 5.26 -24.34
N VAL A 45 22.07 6.10 -24.18
CA VAL A 45 22.01 7.34 -23.41
C VAL A 45 21.87 8.52 -24.38
N PHE A 46 20.95 9.44 -24.11
CA PHE A 46 20.88 10.73 -24.82
C PHE A 46 21.35 11.86 -23.93
N GLU A 47 22.25 12.70 -24.44
CA GLU A 47 22.78 13.86 -23.74
C GLU A 47 22.77 15.09 -24.65
N THR A 48 22.29 16.20 -24.10
CA THR A 48 22.21 17.49 -24.80
C THR A 48 23.60 18.08 -25.05
N ALA A 49 24.49 17.96 -24.06
CA ALA A 49 25.87 18.44 -24.15
C ALA A 49 26.66 17.74 -25.27
N ASP A 50 27.75 18.37 -25.70
CA ASP A 50 28.70 17.76 -26.64
C ASP A 50 29.77 16.88 -25.97
N GLY A 51 29.60 16.63 -24.66
CA GLY A 51 30.44 15.77 -23.86
C GLY A 51 29.71 15.28 -22.61
N VAL A 52 30.33 14.33 -21.91
CA VAL A 52 29.81 13.79 -20.65
C VAL A 52 30.13 14.71 -19.47
N GLY A 53 29.41 14.56 -18.36
CA GLY A 53 29.73 15.23 -17.09
C GLY A 53 28.54 15.88 -16.38
N GLY A 54 27.41 16.08 -17.08
CA GLY A 54 26.20 16.67 -16.51
C GLY A 54 26.47 18.04 -15.88
N THR A 55 26.17 18.22 -14.60
CA THR A 55 26.45 19.46 -13.85
C THR A 55 27.86 19.98 -14.07
N TRP A 56 28.85 19.10 -14.07
CA TRP A 56 30.27 19.43 -14.20
C TRP A 56 30.69 19.72 -15.64
N TYR A 57 29.86 19.42 -16.64
CA TYR A 57 30.06 19.89 -18.00
C TYR A 57 29.58 21.34 -18.15
N TRP A 58 28.39 21.66 -17.62
CA TRP A 58 27.71 22.95 -17.84
C TRP A 58 28.20 24.09 -16.93
N ASN A 59 28.53 23.79 -15.67
CA ASN A 59 28.81 24.81 -14.64
C ASN A 59 30.30 25.18 -14.59
N ARG A 60 30.81 25.83 -15.64
CA ARG A 60 32.25 26.15 -15.80
C ARG A 60 32.65 27.55 -15.31
N TYR A 61 31.81 28.19 -14.50
CA TYR A 61 32.11 29.52 -13.97
C TYR A 61 33.36 29.48 -13.07
N PRO A 62 34.12 30.60 -12.97
CA PRO A 62 35.30 30.64 -12.14
C PRO A 62 34.96 30.27 -10.69
N GLY A 63 35.70 29.33 -10.11
CA GLY A 63 35.53 28.91 -8.72
C GLY A 63 34.53 27.78 -8.50
N ALA A 64 33.86 27.30 -9.56
CA ALA A 64 32.95 26.16 -9.47
C ALA A 64 33.65 24.94 -8.83
N ARG A 65 33.13 24.49 -7.68
CA ARG A 65 33.74 23.45 -6.84
C ARG A 65 32.69 22.61 -6.12
N CYS A 66 33.04 21.38 -5.76
CA CYS A 66 32.18 20.55 -4.91
C CYS A 66 32.21 21.00 -3.45
N ASP A 67 31.06 20.89 -2.78
CA ASP A 67 30.95 21.15 -1.34
C ASP A 67 31.22 19.91 -0.47
N ILE A 68 31.46 18.76 -1.10
CA ILE A 68 31.80 17.48 -0.47
C ILE A 68 33.24 17.16 -0.82
N GLU A 69 33.97 16.60 0.14
CA GLU A 69 35.37 16.24 -0.04
C GLU A 69 35.55 15.24 -1.19
N SER A 70 36.63 15.40 -1.97
CA SER A 70 36.91 14.66 -3.20
C SER A 70 36.88 13.15 -3.01
N LEU A 71 37.48 12.66 -1.92
CA LEU A 71 37.54 11.23 -1.54
C LEU A 71 36.16 10.63 -1.20
N GLN A 72 35.15 11.48 -0.95
CA GLN A 72 33.77 11.08 -0.67
C GLN A 72 32.82 11.37 -1.84
N TYR A 73 33.20 12.28 -2.75
CA TYR A 73 32.44 12.66 -3.95
C TYR A 73 32.95 11.93 -5.20
N SER A 74 33.17 10.63 -5.08
CA SER A 74 33.60 9.74 -6.16
C SER A 74 32.78 8.47 -6.17
N TYR A 75 32.73 7.77 -7.31
CA TYR A 75 32.16 6.43 -7.36
C TYR A 75 32.91 5.48 -6.43
N SER A 76 32.19 4.47 -5.96
CA SER A 76 32.65 3.36 -5.12
C SER A 76 32.45 1.99 -5.76
N PHE A 77 31.83 1.91 -6.94
CA PHE A 77 31.53 0.64 -7.60
C PHE A 77 32.73 -0.11 -8.20
N SER A 78 33.87 0.56 -8.40
CA SER A 78 35.08 -0.04 -9.01
C SER A 78 36.31 0.24 -8.16
N GLU A 79 36.95 -0.85 -7.74
CA GLU A 79 38.21 -0.82 -7.01
C GLU A 79 39.36 -0.32 -7.90
N GLU A 80 39.38 -0.68 -9.18
CA GLU A 80 40.39 -0.23 -10.13
C GLU A 80 40.32 1.28 -10.33
N LEU A 81 39.10 1.83 -10.50
CA LEU A 81 38.89 3.27 -10.63
C LEU A 81 39.39 4.03 -9.40
N ARG A 82 39.17 3.47 -8.20
CA ARG A 82 39.65 4.05 -6.94
C ARG A 82 41.18 4.12 -6.87
N HIS A 83 41.88 3.11 -7.38
CA HIS A 83 43.35 3.07 -7.33
C HIS A 83 44.03 3.88 -8.42
N GLU A 84 43.37 4.06 -9.57
CA GLU A 84 43.96 4.75 -10.71
C GLU A 84 43.71 6.27 -10.71
N TRP A 85 42.65 6.72 -10.03
CA TRP A 85 42.33 8.14 -9.95
C TRP A 85 42.91 8.77 -8.69
N HIS A 86 43.54 9.94 -8.86
CA HIS A 86 44.12 10.73 -7.79
C HIS A 86 43.53 12.13 -7.76
N TRP A 87 43.08 12.57 -6.58
CA TRP A 87 42.54 13.91 -6.38
C TRP A 87 43.63 14.90 -5.93
N ASN A 88 43.64 16.10 -6.49
CA ASN A 88 44.62 17.15 -6.24
C ASN A 88 44.28 18.00 -5.02
N GLU A 89 43.00 18.12 -4.69
CA GLU A 89 42.50 19.03 -3.64
C GLU A 89 41.46 18.33 -2.75
N ARG A 90 41.35 18.77 -1.50
CA ARG A 90 40.36 18.29 -0.54
C ARG A 90 38.93 18.40 -1.08
N TYR A 91 38.61 19.48 -1.79
CA TYR A 91 37.32 19.69 -2.46
C TYR A 91 37.54 19.83 -3.96
N GLY A 92 37.13 18.84 -4.76
CA GLY A 92 37.44 18.82 -6.19
C GLY A 92 36.84 19.99 -6.96
N SER A 93 37.66 20.62 -7.80
CA SER A 93 37.21 21.68 -8.72
C SER A 93 36.32 21.11 -9.83
N GLN A 94 35.52 21.94 -10.50
CA GLN A 94 34.74 21.51 -11.64
C GLN A 94 35.61 20.86 -12.73
N ILE A 95 36.78 21.45 -13.02
CA ILE A 95 37.69 20.95 -14.05
C ILE A 95 38.15 19.53 -13.71
N GLU A 96 38.51 19.31 -12.45
CA GLU A 96 38.98 18.02 -11.97
C GLU A 96 37.88 16.95 -11.99
N ILE A 97 36.68 17.28 -11.50
CA ILE A 97 35.56 16.34 -11.50
C ILE A 97 35.10 16.02 -12.93
N LEU A 98 35.15 16.99 -13.85
CA LEU A 98 34.87 16.73 -15.25
C LEU A 98 35.91 15.78 -15.87
N LYS A 99 37.21 15.93 -15.54
CA LYS A 99 38.25 14.99 -15.97
C LYS A 99 38.01 13.59 -15.40
N TYR A 100 37.62 13.48 -14.13
CA TYR A 100 37.25 12.21 -13.50
C TYR A 100 36.12 11.49 -14.27
N LEU A 101 35.03 12.21 -14.57
CA LEU A 101 33.91 11.61 -15.30
C LEU A 101 34.24 11.22 -16.74
N ASN A 102 35.11 11.99 -17.41
CA ASN A 102 35.63 11.62 -18.72
C ASN A 102 36.48 10.35 -18.64
N TYR A 103 37.37 10.26 -17.63
CA TYR A 103 38.18 9.08 -17.36
C TYR A 103 37.31 7.83 -17.13
N VAL A 104 36.26 7.93 -16.32
CA VAL A 104 35.28 6.85 -16.10
C VAL A 104 34.64 6.42 -17.42
N ALA A 105 34.16 7.38 -18.22
CA ALA A 105 33.51 7.06 -19.47
C ALA A 105 34.48 6.41 -20.50
N ASP A 106 35.77 6.72 -20.44
CA ASP A 106 36.79 6.13 -21.31
C ASP A 106 37.20 4.74 -20.83
N LYS A 107 37.51 4.60 -19.54
CA LYS A 107 37.93 3.34 -18.89
C LYS A 107 36.91 2.22 -19.10
N PHE A 108 35.62 2.53 -19.01
CA PHE A 108 34.55 1.55 -19.17
C PHE A 108 33.92 1.57 -20.58
N HIS A 109 34.54 2.26 -21.55
CA HIS A 109 34.08 2.35 -22.95
C HIS A 109 32.60 2.72 -23.10
N LEU A 110 32.13 3.66 -22.28
CA LEU A 110 30.71 4.03 -22.18
C LEU A 110 30.26 4.89 -23.37
N ARG A 111 31.16 5.67 -23.99
CA ARG A 111 30.82 6.61 -25.06
C ARG A 111 30.14 5.98 -26.28
N ASN A 112 30.40 4.69 -26.53
CA ASN A 112 29.81 3.97 -27.67
C ASN A 112 28.28 3.92 -27.63
N ASP A 113 27.69 4.00 -26.44
CA ASP A 113 26.24 3.93 -26.23
C ASP A 113 25.65 5.30 -25.85
N ILE A 114 26.44 6.38 -25.94
CA ILE A 114 26.02 7.75 -25.61
C ILE A 114 25.91 8.58 -26.89
N GLN A 115 24.71 9.07 -27.15
CA GLN A 115 24.42 10.01 -28.22
C GLN A 115 24.41 11.44 -27.66
N LEU A 116 25.50 12.14 -27.92
CA LEU A 116 25.73 13.54 -27.54
C LEU A 116 24.98 14.50 -28.48
N LYS A 117 24.93 15.79 -28.12
CA LYS A 117 24.26 16.85 -28.88
C LYS A 117 22.81 16.51 -29.27
N THR A 118 22.13 15.74 -28.42
CA THR A 118 20.80 15.21 -28.70
C THR A 118 19.90 15.39 -27.48
N ARG A 119 18.85 16.20 -27.61
CA ARG A 119 17.87 16.42 -26.55
C ARG A 119 16.67 15.54 -26.76
N VAL A 120 16.28 14.79 -25.72
CA VAL A 120 14.95 14.17 -25.67
C VAL A 120 13.89 15.24 -25.46
N ILE A 121 12.91 15.31 -26.37
CA ILE A 121 11.82 16.30 -26.35
C ILE A 121 10.49 15.70 -25.91
N SER A 122 10.26 14.40 -26.16
CA SER A 122 9.07 13.68 -25.72
C SER A 122 9.38 12.23 -25.35
N ALA A 123 8.59 11.70 -24.41
CA ALA A 123 8.58 10.30 -24.02
C ALA A 123 7.13 9.90 -23.76
N ILE A 124 6.55 9.08 -24.64
CA ILE A 124 5.13 8.74 -24.61
C ILE A 124 4.99 7.23 -24.42
N TYR A 125 4.31 6.82 -23.36
CA TYR A 125 4.04 5.41 -23.09
C TYR A 125 2.92 4.90 -24.00
N ASP A 126 3.20 3.84 -24.73
CA ASP A 126 2.23 3.11 -25.54
C ASP A 126 1.76 1.86 -24.79
N GLU A 127 0.50 1.88 -24.37
CA GLU A 127 -0.13 0.78 -23.62
C GLU A 127 -0.29 -0.50 -24.43
N ASN A 128 -0.34 -0.42 -25.76
CA ASN A 128 -0.50 -1.59 -26.62
C ASN A 128 0.80 -2.36 -26.79
N SER A 129 1.91 -1.64 -26.98
CA SER A 129 3.23 -2.24 -27.11
C SER A 129 3.97 -2.39 -25.79
N VAL A 130 3.47 -1.78 -24.70
CA VAL A 130 4.07 -1.81 -23.35
C VAL A 130 5.47 -1.19 -23.35
N ARG A 131 5.62 -0.09 -24.09
CA ARG A 131 6.92 0.55 -24.37
C ARG A 131 6.79 2.07 -24.40
N TRP A 132 7.90 2.74 -24.15
CA TRP A 132 8.08 4.17 -24.32
C TRP A 132 8.52 4.48 -25.75
N ASN A 133 7.85 5.44 -26.38
CA ASN A 133 8.28 6.07 -27.63
C ASN A 133 8.98 7.39 -27.28
N ILE A 134 10.28 7.46 -27.52
CA ILE A 134 11.15 8.60 -27.21
C ILE A 134 11.44 9.34 -28.51
N GLN A 135 11.18 10.66 -28.54
CA GLN A 135 11.58 11.52 -29.65
C GLN A 135 12.66 12.49 -29.22
N THR A 136 13.58 12.76 -30.16
CA THR A 136 14.67 13.71 -29.98
C THR A 136 14.50 14.95 -30.84
N ASP A 137 15.23 16.02 -30.51
CA ASP A 137 15.29 17.27 -31.29
C ASP A 137 15.94 17.09 -32.68
N THR A 138 16.63 15.98 -32.92
CA THR A 138 17.15 15.61 -34.24
C THR A 138 16.11 14.97 -35.16
N GLY A 139 14.91 14.67 -34.64
CA GLY A 139 13.85 13.97 -35.36
C GLY A 139 13.90 12.44 -35.24
N GLU A 140 14.93 11.89 -34.59
CA GLU A 140 15.01 10.44 -34.32
C GLU A 140 13.92 10.00 -33.32
N SER A 141 13.29 8.85 -33.60
CA SER A 141 12.32 8.20 -32.73
C SER A 141 12.77 6.78 -32.36
N ILE A 142 12.76 6.48 -31.06
CA ILE A 142 13.27 5.25 -30.46
C ILE A 142 12.20 4.62 -29.58
N SER A 143 12.07 3.30 -29.60
CA SER A 143 11.13 2.56 -28.74
C SER A 143 11.90 1.79 -27.66
N ALA A 144 11.60 2.01 -26.38
CA ALA A 144 12.28 1.34 -25.27
C ALA A 144 11.30 0.73 -24.26
N LYS A 145 11.64 -0.42 -23.67
CA LYS A 145 10.79 -1.01 -22.61
C LYS A 145 10.83 -0.18 -21.34
N PHE A 146 12.02 0.30 -20.96
CA PHE A 146 12.25 1.13 -19.79
C PHE A 146 12.82 2.49 -20.16
N CYS A 147 12.41 3.53 -19.45
CA CYS A 147 12.93 4.89 -19.60
C CYS A 147 13.47 5.37 -18.26
N ILE A 148 14.76 5.73 -18.21
CA ILE A 148 15.44 6.16 -16.99
C ILE A 148 15.85 7.62 -17.12
N MET A 149 15.22 8.47 -16.31
CA MET A 149 15.50 9.89 -16.25
C MET A 149 16.68 10.16 -15.31
N ALA A 150 17.86 10.29 -15.90
CA ALA A 150 19.11 10.70 -15.27
C ALA A 150 19.40 12.20 -15.50
N THR A 151 18.33 13.01 -15.59
CA THR A 151 18.33 14.39 -16.08
C THR A 151 18.90 15.42 -15.09
N GLY A 152 19.26 14.98 -13.88
CA GLY A 152 19.86 15.80 -12.83
C GLY A 152 18.86 16.69 -12.08
N CYS A 153 19.21 17.01 -10.82
CA CYS A 153 18.37 17.80 -9.92
C CYS A 153 18.56 19.32 -10.03
N LEU A 154 19.66 19.78 -10.67
CA LEU A 154 20.03 21.20 -10.83
C LEU A 154 20.55 21.43 -12.26
N SER A 155 19.75 21.06 -13.25
CA SER A 155 20.15 21.06 -14.67
C SER A 155 19.37 22.05 -15.53
N MET A 156 18.21 22.53 -15.08
CA MET A 156 17.41 23.51 -15.81
C MET A 156 17.63 24.91 -15.23
N PRO A 157 18.31 25.83 -15.94
CA PRO A 157 18.50 27.19 -15.46
C PRO A 157 17.18 27.88 -15.16
N LYS A 158 17.15 28.66 -14.08
CA LYS A 158 15.99 29.50 -13.79
C LYS A 158 15.98 30.67 -14.79
N GLN A 159 14.83 30.90 -15.42
CA GLN A 159 14.63 32.11 -16.22
C GLN A 159 14.77 33.36 -15.36
N VAL A 160 15.55 34.32 -15.83
CA VAL A 160 15.68 35.62 -15.18
C VAL A 160 14.52 36.50 -15.60
N ASP A 161 13.79 36.99 -14.61
CA ASP A 161 12.62 37.85 -14.77
C ASP A 161 12.95 39.22 -14.18
N ILE A 162 13.65 40.03 -14.97
CA ILE A 162 14.02 41.41 -14.65
C ILE A 162 13.64 42.27 -15.86
N ASN A 163 12.90 43.34 -15.61
CA ASN A 163 12.48 44.27 -16.66
C ASN A 163 13.70 44.81 -17.43
N GLY A 164 13.59 44.91 -18.76
CA GLY A 164 14.65 45.43 -19.61
C GLY A 164 15.86 44.51 -19.81
N ILE A 165 15.81 43.23 -19.41
CA ILE A 165 16.93 42.28 -19.59
C ILE A 165 17.44 42.20 -21.03
N ASN A 166 16.55 42.26 -22.02
CA ASN A 166 16.90 42.23 -23.46
C ASN A 166 17.46 43.56 -23.98
N ASN A 167 17.45 44.64 -23.18
CA ASN A 167 17.92 45.95 -23.58
C ASN A 167 19.43 46.13 -23.36
N PHE A 168 20.05 45.33 -22.49
CA PHE A 168 21.47 45.44 -22.15
C PHE A 168 22.35 45.21 -23.37
N LYS A 169 23.30 46.12 -23.61
CA LYS A 169 24.23 46.04 -24.75
C LYS A 169 25.57 45.39 -24.41
N GLY A 170 25.88 45.25 -23.12
CA GLY A 170 27.06 44.55 -22.64
C GLY A 170 26.92 43.03 -22.69
N LYS A 171 27.93 42.31 -22.18
CA LYS A 171 27.92 40.85 -22.17
C LYS A 171 27.11 40.30 -20.99
N THR A 172 26.36 39.22 -21.22
CA THR A 172 25.63 38.51 -20.17
C THR A 172 26.09 37.07 -20.06
N TYR A 173 26.39 36.62 -18.84
CA TYR A 173 26.78 35.25 -18.55
C TYR A 173 25.86 34.62 -17.52
N TYR A 174 25.65 33.31 -17.63
CA TYR A 174 24.88 32.53 -16.66
C TYR A 174 25.81 31.48 -16.06
N THR A 175 25.88 31.39 -14.74
CA THR A 175 26.75 30.39 -14.08
C THR A 175 26.37 28.96 -14.47
N SER A 176 25.11 28.72 -14.80
CA SER A 176 24.59 27.42 -15.22
C SER A 176 24.90 27.03 -16.67
N GLN A 177 25.39 27.98 -17.50
CA GLN A 177 25.69 27.80 -18.92
C GLN A 177 26.92 28.63 -19.27
N TRP A 178 27.98 28.46 -18.48
CA TRP A 178 29.18 29.26 -18.64
C TRP A 178 29.89 28.90 -19.96
N PRO A 179 30.42 29.90 -20.71
CA PRO A 179 31.19 29.63 -21.93
C PRO A 179 32.36 28.66 -21.67
N HIS A 180 32.71 27.89 -22.70
CA HIS A 180 33.86 26.97 -22.63
C HIS A 180 35.20 27.69 -22.80
N GLU A 181 35.19 28.89 -23.37
CA GLU A 181 36.34 29.79 -23.43
C GLU A 181 36.55 30.53 -22.11
N ASN A 182 37.80 30.89 -21.83
CA ASN A 182 38.11 31.71 -20.66
C ASN A 182 37.54 33.12 -20.86
N ILE A 183 36.78 33.58 -19.87
CA ILE A 183 36.24 34.94 -19.84
C ILE A 183 37.20 35.82 -19.05
N ASN A 184 37.55 36.96 -19.63
CA ASN A 184 38.42 37.96 -19.00
C ASN A 184 37.57 39.13 -18.50
N PHE A 185 37.67 39.44 -17.20
CA PHE A 185 36.98 40.56 -16.58
C PHE A 185 37.86 41.81 -16.35
N HIS A 186 39.14 41.78 -16.74
CA HIS A 186 40.03 42.94 -16.64
C HIS A 186 39.42 44.19 -17.30
N ASP A 187 39.61 45.33 -16.62
CA ASP A 187 39.11 46.65 -17.02
C ASP A 187 37.58 46.78 -17.12
N GLN A 188 36.80 45.76 -16.72
CA GLN A 188 35.34 45.78 -16.79
C GLN A 188 34.69 46.09 -15.43
N ARG A 189 33.55 46.77 -15.50
CA ARG A 189 32.59 46.86 -14.40
C ARG A 189 31.62 45.71 -14.52
N VAL A 190 31.68 44.79 -13.56
CA VAL A 190 30.93 43.55 -13.57
C VAL A 190 29.80 43.62 -12.54
N ALA A 191 28.60 43.17 -12.91
CA ALA A 191 27.52 42.92 -11.97
C ALA A 191 27.39 41.41 -11.75
N VAL A 192 27.34 40.96 -10.50
CA VAL A 192 26.89 39.60 -10.15
C VAL A 192 25.54 39.68 -9.48
N ILE A 193 24.52 39.05 -10.06
CA ILE A 193 23.16 39.00 -9.52
C ILE A 193 22.91 37.62 -8.91
N GLY A 194 22.80 37.59 -7.59
CA GLY A 194 22.56 36.37 -6.81
C GLY A 194 23.77 35.93 -6.00
N THR A 195 23.53 35.64 -4.72
CA THR A 195 24.52 35.25 -3.72
C THR A 195 24.18 33.86 -3.17
N GLY A 196 23.78 32.93 -4.04
CA GLY A 196 23.74 31.50 -3.70
C GLY A 196 25.14 30.89 -3.86
N SER A 197 25.26 29.56 -3.76
CA SER A 197 26.54 28.84 -3.89
C SER A 197 27.35 29.26 -5.15
N SER A 198 26.72 29.36 -6.33
CA SER A 198 27.43 29.83 -7.54
C SER A 198 27.95 31.26 -7.44
N GLY A 199 27.22 32.15 -6.77
CA GLY A 199 27.68 33.51 -6.51
C GLY A 199 28.81 33.53 -5.50
N VAL A 200 28.64 32.83 -4.38
CA VAL A 200 29.65 32.70 -3.31
C VAL A 200 30.99 32.17 -3.83
N GLN A 201 30.95 31.21 -4.75
CA GLN A 201 32.14 30.63 -5.37
C GLN A 201 32.79 31.55 -6.42
N SER A 202 32.00 32.28 -7.21
CA SER A 202 32.52 33.10 -8.32
C SER A 202 32.92 34.51 -7.94
N ILE A 203 32.24 35.12 -6.97
CA ILE A 203 32.46 36.52 -6.56
C ILE A 203 33.92 36.79 -6.18
N PRO A 204 34.61 35.95 -5.36
CA PRO A 204 36.01 36.20 -5.01
C PRO A 204 36.92 36.28 -6.24
N LEU A 205 36.78 35.35 -7.19
CA LEU A 205 37.63 35.29 -8.38
C LEU A 205 37.29 36.39 -9.39
N ILE A 206 36.00 36.73 -9.57
CA ILE A 206 35.60 37.86 -10.41
C ILE A 206 36.12 39.18 -9.80
N ALA A 207 36.12 39.33 -8.47
CA ALA A 207 36.62 40.52 -7.79
C ALA A 207 38.14 40.71 -7.92
N GLU A 208 38.89 39.64 -8.15
CA GLU A 208 40.34 39.68 -8.41
C GLU A 208 40.67 40.26 -9.78
N GLU A 209 39.82 40.03 -10.79
CA GLU A 209 40.04 40.48 -12.16
C GLU A 209 39.34 41.80 -12.51
N ALA A 210 38.12 42.01 -12.03
CA ALA A 210 37.26 43.12 -12.43
C ALA A 210 37.80 44.49 -11.97
N ALA A 211 37.70 45.51 -12.84
CA ALA A 211 37.99 46.89 -12.44
C ALA A 211 37.06 47.36 -11.33
N HIS A 212 35.78 46.98 -11.40
CA HIS A 212 34.82 47.14 -10.30
C HIS A 212 33.79 46.01 -10.32
N LEU A 213 33.46 45.47 -9.16
CA LEU A 213 32.42 44.45 -9.01
C LEU A 213 31.25 44.97 -8.16
N TYR A 214 30.05 44.95 -8.74
CA TYR A 214 28.79 45.18 -8.05
C TYR A 214 28.11 43.84 -7.75
N VAL A 215 27.89 43.54 -6.47
CA VAL A 215 27.19 42.31 -6.04
C VAL A 215 25.76 42.66 -5.65
N PHE A 216 24.79 42.23 -6.45
CA PHE A 216 23.37 42.47 -6.20
C PHE A 216 22.78 41.31 -5.39
N GLN A 217 22.62 41.55 -4.08
CA GLN A 217 22.17 40.56 -3.11
C GLN A 217 20.72 40.80 -2.72
N ARG A 218 19.85 39.79 -2.84
CA ARG A 218 18.46 39.85 -2.35
C ARG A 218 18.31 39.33 -0.92
N THR A 219 18.76 38.10 -0.69
CA THR A 219 18.76 37.50 0.64
C THR A 219 20.16 36.95 0.86
N PRO A 220 20.91 37.43 1.86
CA PRO A 220 22.22 36.86 2.19
C PRO A 220 22.09 35.35 2.47
N CYS A 221 23.03 34.57 1.94
CA CYS A 221 23.16 33.17 2.30
C CYS A 221 24.06 33.02 3.52
N PHE A 222 23.85 31.96 4.32
CA PHE A 222 24.90 31.52 5.22
C PHE A 222 25.98 30.78 4.43
N SER A 223 27.22 31.17 4.65
CA SER A 223 28.42 30.50 4.19
C SER A 223 29.38 30.22 5.34
N VAL A 224 30.09 29.10 5.26
CA VAL A 224 31.20 28.72 6.14
C VAL A 224 32.46 28.48 5.31
N PRO A 225 33.67 28.67 5.86
CA PRO A 225 34.89 28.45 5.10
C PRO A 225 35.02 26.98 4.68
N ALA A 226 35.40 26.76 3.43
CA ALA A 226 35.72 25.44 2.89
C ALA A 226 36.99 24.88 3.54
N ARG A 227 37.98 25.74 3.81
CA ARG A 227 39.34 25.32 4.25
C ARG A 227 39.92 24.29 3.29
N ASN A 228 39.79 24.60 1.99
CA ASN A 228 40.32 23.77 0.92
C ASN A 228 41.86 23.81 0.95
N THR A 229 42.48 22.66 0.73
CA THR A 229 43.93 22.46 0.71
C THR A 229 44.28 21.48 -0.40
N PRO A 230 45.52 21.47 -0.89
CA PRO A 230 46.02 20.33 -1.64
C PRO A 230 45.80 19.03 -0.85
N LEU A 231 45.43 17.96 -1.53
CA LEU A 231 45.30 16.64 -0.93
C LEU A 231 46.64 15.91 -1.04
N ASP A 232 47.22 15.50 0.07
CA ASP A 232 48.49 14.78 0.05
C ASP A 232 48.28 13.31 -0.33
N LEU A 233 49.24 12.73 -1.06
CA LEU A 233 49.21 11.33 -1.46
C LEU A 233 49.20 10.39 -0.26
N GLN A 234 49.83 10.76 0.87
CA GLN A 234 49.79 9.92 2.07
C GLN A 234 48.40 9.91 2.71
N GLU A 235 47.70 11.06 2.71
CA GLU A 235 46.32 11.16 3.20
C GLU A 235 45.38 10.32 2.33
N GLU A 236 45.52 10.41 1.00
CA GLU A 236 44.75 9.58 0.06
C GLU A 236 45.07 8.07 0.21
N GLN A 237 46.33 7.71 0.38
CA GLN A 237 46.73 6.31 0.62
C GLN A 237 46.18 5.78 1.95
N ALA A 238 46.21 6.59 3.01
CA ALA A 238 45.64 6.22 4.30
C ALA A 238 44.12 6.02 4.19
N TRP A 239 43.41 6.94 3.50
CA TRP A 239 41.99 6.78 3.20
C TRP A 239 41.71 5.50 2.41
N ASN A 240 42.53 5.20 1.40
CA ASN A 240 42.35 4.03 0.56
C ASN A 240 42.62 2.70 1.30
N LYS A 241 43.49 2.69 2.30
CA LYS A 241 43.75 1.52 3.15
C LYS A 241 42.49 1.10 3.92
N ASP A 242 41.76 2.07 4.47
CA ASP A 242 40.57 1.85 5.30
C ASP A 242 39.26 2.17 4.54
N TYR A 243 39.31 2.12 3.20
CA TYR A 243 38.23 2.57 2.31
C TYR A 243 36.87 1.92 2.62
N ASN A 244 36.85 0.61 2.83
CA ASN A 244 35.62 -0.12 3.15
C ASN A 244 35.00 0.36 4.47
N GLU A 245 35.82 0.64 5.47
CA GLU A 245 35.36 1.18 6.75
C GLU A 245 34.82 2.60 6.57
N HIS A 246 35.53 3.46 5.83
CA HIS A 246 35.04 4.80 5.50
C HIS A 246 33.71 4.74 4.76
N ARG A 247 33.58 3.84 3.78
CA ARG A 247 32.35 3.68 3.01
C ARG A 247 31.20 3.21 3.89
N GLN A 248 31.40 2.22 4.76
CA GLN A 248 30.38 1.81 5.72
C GLN A 248 30.00 2.94 6.67
N LYS A 249 30.95 3.75 7.16
CA LYS A 249 30.65 4.94 7.97
C LYS A 249 29.81 5.95 7.19
N ILE A 250 30.23 6.32 5.97
CA ILE A 250 29.50 7.24 5.07
C ILE A 250 28.05 6.79 4.92
N LEU A 251 27.84 5.51 4.63
CA LEU A 251 26.53 4.92 4.41
C LEU A 251 25.62 4.91 5.65
N ASN A 252 26.21 5.03 6.85
CA ASN A 252 25.52 5.09 8.14
C ASN A 252 25.43 6.51 8.73
N THR A 253 25.86 7.54 7.98
CA THR A 253 25.65 8.94 8.36
C THR A 253 24.36 9.50 7.79
N TYR A 254 23.79 10.52 8.43
CA TYR A 254 22.57 11.20 7.94
C TYR A 254 22.73 11.73 6.50
N ALA A 255 23.82 12.45 6.23
CA ALA A 255 24.02 13.18 4.98
C ALA A 255 24.81 12.40 3.91
N GLY A 256 25.27 11.18 4.18
CA GLY A 256 26.08 10.41 3.23
C GLY A 256 27.52 10.95 3.08
N PHE A 257 28.07 11.54 4.13
CA PHE A 257 29.49 11.88 4.24
C PHE A 257 29.85 11.95 5.72
N HIS A 258 31.10 11.65 6.07
CA HIS A 258 31.60 11.81 7.44
C HIS A 258 32.79 12.76 7.48
N THR A 259 32.95 13.41 8.62
CA THR A 259 34.20 14.06 9.02
C THR A 259 34.59 13.43 10.33
N THR A 260 35.79 12.87 10.43
CA THR A 260 36.25 12.11 11.58
C THR A 260 36.19 12.91 12.88
N GLY A 261 35.59 12.31 13.93
CA GLY A 261 35.94 12.59 15.33
C GLY A 261 35.31 13.77 16.07
N LEU A 262 34.28 14.45 15.55
CA LEU A 262 33.83 15.74 16.15
C LEU A 262 32.30 15.96 16.22
N SER A 263 31.48 14.90 16.24
CA SER A 263 30.02 15.07 16.39
C SER A 263 29.62 14.98 17.87
N TYR A 264 28.98 16.01 18.40
CA TYR A 264 28.34 15.92 19.71
C TYR A 264 26.99 15.24 19.53
N ASP A 265 26.79 14.07 20.14
CA ASP A 265 25.50 13.38 20.18
C ASP A 265 24.55 13.98 21.24
N GLN A 266 24.71 15.27 21.51
CA GLN A 266 23.98 16.02 22.52
C GLN A 266 23.33 17.23 21.86
N SER A 267 22.27 17.73 22.48
CA SER A 267 21.62 18.98 22.08
C SER A 267 22.55 20.16 22.33
N ALA A 268 22.55 21.15 21.44
CA ALA A 268 23.29 22.41 21.67
C ALA A 268 22.89 23.07 23.01
N LEU A 269 21.63 22.93 23.44
CA LEU A 269 21.10 23.52 24.67
C LEU A 269 21.46 22.73 25.95
N SER A 270 22.02 21.53 25.80
CA SER A 270 22.41 20.68 26.94
C SER A 270 23.84 20.93 27.43
N VAL A 271 24.61 21.76 26.74
CA VAL A 271 26.01 22.10 27.05
C VAL A 271 26.15 23.59 27.38
N SER A 272 27.25 23.96 28.06
CA SER A 272 27.50 25.36 28.42
C SER A 272 27.75 26.25 27.20
N PRO A 273 27.49 27.57 27.26
CA PRO A 273 27.80 28.50 26.17
C PRO A 273 29.27 28.45 25.71
N GLU A 274 30.22 28.24 26.63
CA GLU A 274 31.64 28.09 26.30
C GLU A 274 31.91 26.82 25.50
N THR A 275 31.20 25.74 25.83
CA THR A 275 31.27 24.47 25.10
C THR A 275 30.65 24.61 23.71
N GLN A 276 29.52 25.30 23.59
CA GLN A 276 28.89 25.62 22.29
C GLN A 276 29.88 26.39 21.41
N GLN A 277 30.45 27.47 21.94
CA GLN A 277 31.38 28.35 21.23
C GLN A 277 32.60 27.55 20.74
N LYS A 278 33.25 26.77 21.63
CA LYS A 278 34.40 25.96 21.26
C LYS A 278 34.07 24.90 20.20
N ALA A 279 32.89 24.28 20.29
CA ALA A 279 32.44 23.30 19.29
C ALA A 279 32.26 23.94 17.91
N TYR A 280 31.60 25.11 17.84
CA TYR A 280 31.43 25.85 16.59
C TYR A 280 32.75 26.37 16.03
N GLU A 281 33.65 26.89 16.87
CA GLU A 281 35.00 27.32 16.45
C GLU A 281 35.78 26.17 15.84
N THR A 282 35.77 25.00 16.49
CA THR A 282 36.45 23.81 15.99
C THR A 282 35.93 23.43 14.60
N ARG A 283 34.61 23.44 14.40
CA ARG A 283 33.97 23.13 13.11
C ARG A 283 34.21 24.20 12.05
N TRP A 284 34.28 25.47 12.44
CA TRP A 284 34.62 26.58 11.55
C TRP A 284 36.09 26.53 11.08
N GLN A 285 37.01 26.08 11.95
CA GLN A 285 38.41 25.88 11.57
C GLN A 285 38.61 24.63 10.72
N LEU A 286 37.86 23.56 10.98
CA LEU A 286 37.87 22.37 10.12
C LEU A 286 37.28 22.67 8.73
N GLY A 287 36.25 23.51 8.68
CA GLY A 287 35.57 23.90 7.46
C GLY A 287 34.59 22.86 6.91
N GLY A 288 33.86 23.28 5.89
CA GLY A 288 32.94 22.41 5.15
C GLY A 288 31.55 22.25 5.79
N LEU A 289 30.71 21.43 5.15
CA LEU A 289 29.31 21.23 5.53
C LEU A 289 29.11 20.56 6.90
N SER A 290 30.17 19.99 7.48
CA SER A 290 30.13 19.33 8.78
C SER A 290 29.76 20.26 9.94
N PHE A 291 29.81 21.59 9.74
CA PHE A 291 29.32 22.59 10.68
C PHE A 291 27.85 22.36 11.08
N LEU A 292 26.99 21.91 10.17
CA LEU A 292 25.58 21.62 10.48
C LEU A 292 25.39 20.35 11.33
N SER A 293 26.44 19.55 11.49
CA SER A 293 26.45 18.34 12.31
C SER A 293 27.21 18.53 13.63
N THR A 294 27.41 19.79 14.05
CA THR A 294 28.06 20.08 15.34
C THR A 294 27.27 19.47 16.50
N PHE A 295 25.94 19.66 16.52
CA PHE A 295 25.01 19.09 17.50
C PHE A 295 23.87 18.36 16.77
N ASN A 296 23.22 17.40 17.45
CA ASN A 296 22.24 16.50 16.82
C ASN A 296 20.85 17.13 16.56
N ASP A 297 20.58 18.33 17.08
CA ASP A 297 19.27 18.96 17.06
C ASP A 297 19.18 20.27 16.25
N LEU A 298 20.27 20.68 15.57
CA LEU A 298 20.32 21.94 14.81
C LEU A 298 19.29 22.03 13.67
N PHE A 299 18.82 20.90 13.13
CA PHE A 299 17.80 20.86 12.07
C PHE A 299 16.35 20.79 12.59
N PHE A 300 16.16 20.60 13.90
CA PHE A 300 14.84 20.30 14.48
C PHE A 300 14.46 21.26 15.61
N ASN A 301 15.43 21.87 16.29
CA ASN A 301 15.19 22.81 17.37
C ASN A 301 15.68 24.22 16.98
N LYS A 302 14.74 25.18 16.94
CA LYS A 302 15.06 26.56 16.56
C LYS A 302 16.03 27.24 17.54
N GLN A 303 15.87 27.05 18.84
CA GLN A 303 16.76 27.67 19.84
C GLN A 303 18.18 27.11 19.71
N SER A 304 18.33 25.80 19.51
CA SER A 304 19.63 25.17 19.21
C SER A 304 20.23 25.74 17.93
N ASN A 305 19.43 25.85 16.85
CA ASN A 305 19.88 26.45 15.60
C ASN A 305 20.31 27.92 15.74
N ASP A 306 19.56 28.71 16.53
CA ASP A 306 19.87 30.12 16.78
C ASP A 306 21.27 30.28 17.40
N THR A 307 21.75 29.33 18.21
CA THR A 307 23.13 29.37 18.74
C THR A 307 24.18 29.25 17.62
N ALA A 308 24.02 28.30 16.70
CA ALA A 308 24.89 28.15 15.53
C ALA A 308 24.78 29.35 14.57
N GLY A 309 23.56 29.84 14.36
CA GLY A 309 23.30 31.03 13.56
C GLY A 309 24.02 32.26 14.13
N ASN A 310 23.90 32.51 15.44
CA ASN A 310 24.56 33.62 16.11
C ASN A 310 26.08 33.54 16.04
N PHE A 311 26.65 32.33 16.13
CA PHE A 311 28.07 32.12 15.89
C PHE A 311 28.48 32.54 14.47
N VAL A 312 27.79 32.06 13.42
CA VAL A 312 28.12 32.44 12.04
C VAL A 312 27.99 33.96 11.84
N LYS A 313 26.95 34.59 12.41
CA LYS A 313 26.78 36.05 12.37
C LYS A 313 27.93 36.80 13.04
N SER A 314 28.46 36.29 14.14
CA SER A 314 29.62 36.90 14.81
C SER A 314 30.88 36.81 13.95
N GLN A 315 31.09 35.68 13.27
CA GLN A 315 32.19 35.51 12.32
C GLN A 315 32.11 36.49 11.15
N ILE A 316 30.93 36.68 10.54
CA ILE A 316 30.75 37.65 9.46
C ILE A 316 31.15 39.07 9.90
N ARG A 317 30.71 39.49 11.09
CA ARG A 317 31.04 40.81 11.66
C ARG A 317 32.52 40.98 12.01
N GLN A 318 33.24 39.89 12.24
CA GLN A 318 34.69 39.92 12.45
C GLN A 318 35.47 39.98 11.14
N LEU A 319 34.99 39.29 10.09
CA LEU A 319 35.68 39.20 8.80
C LEU A 319 35.47 40.43 7.91
N VAL A 320 34.31 41.10 8.02
CA VAL A 320 33.95 42.27 7.21
C VAL A 320 34.18 43.56 8.00
N LYS A 321 35.08 44.42 7.51
CA LYS A 321 35.55 45.63 8.22
C LYS A 321 34.49 46.74 8.27
N ASP A 322 33.70 46.90 7.21
CA ASP A 322 32.61 47.87 7.18
C ASP A 322 31.38 47.28 7.91
N PRO A 323 30.93 47.85 9.03
CA PRO A 323 29.82 47.31 9.81
C PRO A 323 28.47 47.36 9.07
N VAL A 324 28.28 48.30 8.13
CA VAL A 324 27.05 48.42 7.33
C VAL A 324 26.99 47.28 6.31
N VAL A 325 28.12 46.97 5.68
CA VAL A 325 28.25 45.84 4.75
C VAL A 325 28.12 44.51 5.50
N ALA A 326 28.77 44.38 6.66
CA ALA A 326 28.70 43.19 7.50
C ALA A 326 27.27 42.84 7.93
N GLU A 327 26.48 43.84 8.35
CA GLU A 327 25.09 43.62 8.71
C GLU A 327 24.23 43.29 7.48
N SER A 328 24.53 43.87 6.31
CA SER A 328 23.83 43.55 5.06
C SER A 328 24.13 42.13 4.55
N LEU A 329 25.32 41.58 4.85
CA LEU A 329 25.69 40.18 4.58
C LEU A 329 25.14 39.20 5.62
N THR A 330 24.57 39.69 6.72
CA THR A 330 24.04 38.86 7.79
C THR A 330 22.57 38.50 7.55
N SER A 331 22.26 37.21 7.42
CA SER A 331 20.87 36.78 7.27
C SER A 331 20.07 36.89 8.57
N GLN A 332 18.94 37.60 8.49
CA GLN A 332 17.91 37.67 9.54
C GLN A 332 16.63 36.91 9.17
N ASP A 333 16.57 36.37 7.95
CA ASP A 333 15.32 35.87 7.36
C ASP A 333 15.00 34.43 7.73
N TYR A 334 16.03 33.62 8.01
CA TYR A 334 15.87 32.17 8.17
C TYR A 334 16.99 31.55 9.04
N PRO A 335 16.76 30.38 9.67
CA PRO A 335 17.76 29.67 10.46
C PRO A 335 18.86 29.01 9.61
N VAL A 336 20.07 28.82 10.14
CA VAL A 336 21.19 28.21 9.39
C VAL A 336 20.84 26.77 8.97
N GLY A 337 21.22 26.35 7.76
CA GLY A 337 20.88 25.01 7.24
C GLY A 337 19.46 24.85 6.67
N CYS A 338 18.56 25.82 6.85
CA CYS A 338 17.21 25.77 6.23
C CYS A 338 17.23 26.08 4.72
N LYS A 339 18.28 26.77 4.25
CA LYS A 339 18.77 26.69 2.87
C LYS A 339 20.04 25.86 2.87
N ARG A 340 20.41 25.29 1.71
CA ARG A 340 21.71 24.64 1.55
C ARG A 340 22.82 25.60 2.03
N LEU A 341 23.61 25.15 3.00
CA LEU A 341 24.76 25.91 3.49
C LEU A 341 25.78 26.00 2.34
N CYS A 342 26.29 27.21 2.10
CA CYS A 342 27.38 27.39 1.16
C CYS A 342 28.71 27.15 1.87
N ILE A 343 29.70 26.68 1.13
CA ILE A 343 31.09 26.72 1.58
C ILE A 343 31.88 27.67 0.68
N ASP A 344 32.80 28.44 1.27
CA ASP A 344 33.49 29.49 0.54
C ASP A 344 35.00 29.50 0.74
N THR A 345 35.67 30.23 -0.16
CA THR A 345 37.05 30.66 0.01
C THR A 345 37.07 32.18 -0.10
N ASN A 346 37.26 32.86 1.03
CA ASN A 346 37.37 34.32 1.15
C ASN A 346 36.12 35.11 0.69
N TYR A 347 34.91 34.54 0.74
CA TYR A 347 33.72 35.23 0.24
C TYR A 347 33.40 36.49 1.04
N TYR A 348 33.42 36.42 2.37
CA TYR A 348 33.13 37.60 3.20
C TYR A 348 34.25 38.63 3.13
N GLU A 349 35.51 38.17 3.14
CA GLU A 349 36.71 39.01 3.05
C GLU A 349 36.77 39.78 1.72
N THR A 350 36.19 39.25 0.64
CA THR A 350 36.11 39.90 -0.67
C THR A 350 35.44 41.27 -0.59
N PHE A 351 34.48 41.47 0.33
CA PHE A 351 33.79 42.75 0.51
C PHE A 351 34.63 43.83 1.20
N ASN A 352 35.83 43.50 1.67
CA ASN A 352 36.80 44.49 2.16
C ASN A 352 37.63 45.13 1.05
N ARG A 353 37.54 44.61 -0.19
CA ARG A 353 38.29 45.15 -1.33
C ARG A 353 37.70 46.49 -1.76
N PRO A 354 38.53 47.47 -2.14
CA PRO A 354 38.04 48.79 -2.55
C PRO A 354 37.26 48.77 -3.87
N ASN A 355 37.46 47.74 -4.71
CA ASN A 355 36.79 47.57 -6.00
C ASN A 355 35.49 46.75 -5.91
N VAL A 356 34.97 46.44 -4.71
CA VAL A 356 33.77 45.63 -4.53
C VAL A 356 32.69 46.47 -3.84
N THR A 357 31.48 46.47 -4.39
CA THR A 357 30.31 47.13 -3.81
C THR A 357 29.17 46.13 -3.65
N LEU A 358 28.70 45.97 -2.41
CA LEU A 358 27.48 45.23 -2.12
C LEU A 358 26.25 46.13 -2.33
N VAL A 359 25.34 45.69 -3.21
CA VAL A 359 24.03 46.31 -3.40
C VAL A 359 22.97 45.44 -2.73
N ASP A 360 22.47 45.90 -1.57
CA ASP A 360 21.42 45.24 -0.81
C ASP A 360 20.04 45.52 -1.41
N LEU A 361 19.54 44.55 -2.19
CA LEU A 361 18.30 44.71 -2.95
C LEU A 361 17.06 44.85 -2.05
N LYS A 362 17.10 44.47 -0.77
CA LYS A 362 15.97 44.76 0.13
C LYS A 362 15.84 46.25 0.43
N LYS A 363 16.95 46.98 0.39
CA LYS A 363 17.01 48.42 0.60
C LYS A 363 16.94 49.19 -0.72
N GLU A 364 17.32 48.56 -1.83
CA GLU A 364 17.51 49.18 -3.13
C GLU A 364 17.13 48.19 -4.26
N ASN A 365 15.83 48.05 -4.53
CA ASN A 365 15.33 47.08 -5.51
C ASN A 365 15.77 47.41 -6.93
N ILE A 366 16.01 46.39 -7.76
CA ILE A 366 16.21 46.56 -9.21
C ILE A 366 14.88 46.99 -9.85
N GLN A 367 14.90 48.10 -10.58
CA GLN A 367 13.75 48.58 -11.36
C GLN A 367 13.79 48.03 -12.79
N GLN A 368 14.94 48.14 -13.44
CA GLN A 368 15.17 47.63 -14.79
C GLN A 368 16.66 47.49 -15.09
N ILE A 369 16.97 46.61 -16.03
CA ILE A 369 18.25 46.60 -16.73
C ILE A 369 18.16 47.59 -17.89
N THR A 370 19.08 48.55 -17.94
CA THR A 370 19.17 49.57 -18.98
C THR A 370 20.13 49.11 -20.08
N SER A 371 20.33 49.92 -21.13
CA SER A 371 21.28 49.59 -22.20
C SER A 371 22.74 49.49 -21.75
N ASN A 372 23.11 50.18 -20.69
CA ASN A 372 24.48 50.34 -20.21
C ASN A 372 24.66 50.00 -18.72
N GLY A 373 23.67 49.37 -18.08
CA GLY A 373 23.72 49.21 -16.64
C GLY A 373 22.49 48.57 -15.99
N ILE A 374 22.43 48.71 -14.67
CA ILE A 374 21.32 48.28 -13.83
C ILE A 374 20.82 49.50 -13.07
N GLN A 375 19.55 49.85 -13.29
CA GLN A 375 18.87 50.88 -12.53
C GLN A 375 18.15 50.25 -11.34
N THR A 376 18.44 50.77 -10.16
CA THR A 376 17.75 50.43 -8.92
C THR A 376 16.84 51.58 -8.51
N THR A 377 16.12 51.42 -7.40
CA THR A 377 15.31 52.50 -6.81
C THR A 377 16.12 53.68 -6.28
N LYS A 378 17.46 53.57 -6.16
CA LYS A 378 18.30 54.64 -5.60
C LYS A 378 19.41 55.11 -6.54
N ASN A 379 20.01 54.20 -7.30
CA ASN A 379 21.19 54.47 -8.12
C ASN A 379 21.04 53.90 -9.53
N ILE A 380 21.92 54.37 -10.41
CA ILE A 380 22.17 53.75 -11.71
C ILE A 380 23.60 53.24 -11.66
N HIS A 381 23.76 51.93 -11.77
CA HIS A 381 25.07 51.29 -11.85
C HIS A 381 25.41 51.07 -13.32
N GLU A 382 26.45 51.73 -13.81
CA GLU A 382 26.97 51.47 -15.15
C GLU A 382 27.79 50.18 -15.15
N ILE A 383 27.45 49.26 -16.05
CA ILE A 383 27.94 47.87 -16.05
C ILE A 383 28.29 47.48 -17.48
N ASP A 384 29.44 46.84 -17.66
CA ASP A 384 29.91 46.35 -18.95
C ASP A 384 29.54 44.87 -19.15
N CYS A 385 29.42 44.13 -18.03
CA CYS A 385 29.10 42.71 -18.01
C CYS A 385 28.18 42.32 -16.83
N ILE A 386 27.15 41.51 -17.09
CA ILE A 386 26.26 40.95 -16.06
C ILE A 386 26.44 39.43 -15.97
N VAL A 387 26.70 38.93 -14.75
CA VAL A 387 26.74 37.52 -14.40
C VAL A 387 25.49 37.18 -13.57
N PHE A 388 24.66 36.28 -14.10
CA PHE A 388 23.49 35.74 -13.41
C PHE A 388 23.84 34.47 -12.65
N ALA A 389 23.94 34.59 -11.33
CA ALA A 389 24.07 33.49 -10.37
C ALA A 389 22.71 33.18 -9.71
N THR A 390 21.65 33.09 -10.54
CA THR A 390 20.25 33.08 -10.10
C THR A 390 19.66 31.69 -9.82
N GLY A 391 20.47 30.63 -9.97
CA GLY A 391 20.12 29.25 -9.67
C GLY A 391 19.27 28.55 -10.75
N PHE A 392 18.53 27.52 -10.32
CA PHE A 392 17.89 26.54 -11.19
C PHE A 392 16.40 26.37 -10.89
N ASP A 393 15.62 25.91 -11.86
CA ASP A 393 14.36 25.23 -11.59
C ASP A 393 14.63 23.81 -11.11
N ALA A 394 14.81 23.68 -9.79
CA ALA A 394 15.37 22.49 -9.16
C ALA A 394 14.40 21.29 -9.13
N LEU A 395 14.99 20.08 -9.19
CA LEU A 395 14.41 18.73 -9.14
C LEU A 395 13.39 18.36 -10.22
N THR A 396 12.44 19.24 -10.53
CA THR A 396 11.36 18.97 -11.49
C THR A 396 11.58 19.64 -12.84
N GLY A 397 12.39 20.71 -12.91
CA GLY A 397 12.46 21.58 -14.09
C GLY A 397 12.84 20.84 -15.38
N ALA A 398 13.85 19.97 -15.32
CA ALA A 398 14.28 19.19 -16.48
C ALA A 398 13.22 18.19 -16.95
N LEU A 399 12.57 17.48 -16.01
CA LEU A 399 11.47 16.56 -16.31
C LEU A 399 10.27 17.29 -16.93
N MET A 400 9.95 18.48 -16.43
CA MET A 400 8.82 19.30 -16.90
C MET A 400 9.02 19.93 -18.28
N LYS A 401 10.25 19.93 -18.80
CA LYS A 401 10.57 20.41 -20.16
C LYS A 401 10.43 19.32 -21.22
N ILE A 402 10.38 18.05 -20.82
CA ILE A 402 10.11 16.92 -21.70
C ILE A 402 8.59 16.69 -21.70
N ASP A 403 8.00 16.46 -22.88
CA ASP A 403 6.61 16.00 -22.97
C ASP A 403 6.53 14.52 -22.57
N ILE A 404 6.48 14.27 -21.25
CA ILE A 404 6.37 12.93 -20.67
C ILE A 404 4.89 12.60 -20.48
N ARG A 405 4.42 11.56 -21.17
CA ARG A 405 3.04 11.08 -21.14
C ARG A 405 2.97 9.61 -20.76
N GLY A 406 2.24 9.32 -19.69
CA GLY A 406 1.99 7.97 -19.20
C GLY A 406 0.70 7.37 -19.76
N GLN A 407 0.08 6.47 -19.00
CA GLN A 407 -1.20 5.84 -19.33
C GLN A 407 -2.32 6.89 -19.48
N SER A 408 -3.29 6.59 -20.34
CA SER A 408 -4.46 7.44 -20.62
C SER A 408 -4.10 8.91 -20.93
N ASP A 409 -2.97 9.15 -21.60
CA ASP A 409 -2.41 10.47 -21.92
C ASP A 409 -2.17 11.39 -20.69
N SER A 410 -1.98 10.81 -19.50
CA SER A 410 -1.61 11.57 -18.30
C SER A 410 -0.23 12.21 -18.47
N THR A 411 -0.12 13.53 -18.35
CA THR A 411 1.17 14.23 -18.46
C THR A 411 1.78 14.45 -17.07
N ILE A 412 3.10 14.31 -16.94
CA ILE A 412 3.78 14.52 -15.66
C ILE A 412 3.54 15.93 -15.13
N LYS A 413 3.44 16.90 -16.05
CA LYS A 413 3.14 18.32 -15.78
C LYS A 413 1.76 18.52 -15.16
N LYS A 414 0.74 17.82 -15.68
CA LYS A 414 -0.60 17.87 -15.09
C LYS A 414 -0.61 17.20 -13.72
N LYS A 415 0.07 16.07 -13.57
CA LYS A 415 0.10 15.32 -12.31
C LYS A 415 0.80 16.09 -11.18
N TRP A 416 1.90 16.78 -11.49
CA TRP A 416 2.71 17.50 -10.49
C TRP A 416 2.34 18.98 -10.35
N CYS A 417 1.18 19.41 -10.84
CA CYS A 417 0.75 20.81 -10.81
C CYS A 417 0.57 21.36 -9.38
N GLU A 418 0.34 20.50 -8.38
CA GLU A 418 0.25 20.85 -6.95
C GLU A 418 1.52 20.47 -6.15
N GLY A 419 2.54 19.96 -6.83
CA GLY A 419 3.78 19.47 -6.24
C GLY A 419 4.12 18.08 -6.77
N PRO A 420 5.41 17.71 -6.81
CA PRO A 420 5.81 16.41 -7.31
C PRO A 420 5.32 15.28 -6.41
N ARG A 421 4.70 14.28 -7.02
CA ARG A 421 4.20 13.08 -6.36
C ARG A 421 4.98 11.88 -6.87
N THR A 422 5.61 11.14 -5.97
CA THR A 422 6.48 10.02 -6.32
C THR A 422 6.39 8.93 -5.26
N CYS A 423 6.79 7.72 -5.63
CA CYS A 423 7.08 6.64 -4.71
C CYS A 423 8.60 6.45 -4.62
N LEU A 424 9.15 6.53 -3.40
CA LEU A 424 10.59 6.49 -3.11
C LEU A 424 11.43 7.56 -3.82
N GLY A 425 10.79 8.52 -4.50
CA GLY A 425 11.46 9.40 -5.47
C GLY A 425 12.06 8.71 -6.69
N LEU A 426 11.69 7.44 -6.94
CA LEU A 426 12.19 6.61 -8.04
C LEU A 426 11.16 6.42 -9.15
N MET A 427 9.87 6.38 -8.80
CA MET A 427 8.77 6.10 -9.73
C MET A 427 7.56 6.98 -9.41
N THR A 428 6.56 7.01 -10.30
CA THR A 428 5.29 7.71 -10.07
C THR A 428 4.14 6.97 -10.77
N THR A 429 2.94 6.95 -10.17
CA THR A 429 1.77 6.27 -10.76
C THR A 429 1.37 6.90 -12.11
N ASP A 430 0.72 6.14 -12.97
CA ASP A 430 0.41 6.43 -14.37
C ASP A 430 1.62 6.38 -15.32
N PHE A 431 2.87 6.25 -14.83
CA PHE A 431 4.08 6.23 -15.66
C PHE A 431 4.85 4.90 -15.48
N PRO A 432 4.30 3.76 -15.95
CA PRO A 432 4.94 2.46 -15.82
C PRO A 432 6.30 2.43 -16.53
N ASN A 433 7.25 1.65 -16.00
CA ASN A 433 8.61 1.49 -16.53
C ASN A 433 9.43 2.79 -16.65
N LEU A 434 8.95 3.90 -16.08
CA LEU A 434 9.68 5.15 -15.96
C LEU A 434 10.35 5.23 -14.60
N PHE A 435 11.67 5.39 -14.59
CA PHE A 435 12.46 5.59 -13.37
C PHE A 435 13.11 6.96 -13.35
N MET A 436 13.35 7.49 -12.15
CA MET A 436 14.09 8.72 -11.91
C MET A 436 15.25 8.47 -10.96
N ILE A 437 16.45 8.95 -11.31
CA ILE A 437 17.60 8.92 -10.41
C ILE A 437 17.69 10.27 -9.70
N THR A 438 17.78 10.25 -8.36
CA THR A 438 17.73 11.45 -7.49
C THR A 438 16.50 12.33 -7.68
N GLY A 439 15.36 11.71 -8.01
CA GLY A 439 14.09 12.39 -8.27
C GLY A 439 13.46 13.05 -7.02
N PRO A 440 12.38 13.83 -7.21
CA PRO A 440 11.60 14.43 -6.12
C PRO A 440 11.13 13.38 -5.11
N GLY A 441 11.23 13.65 -3.81
CA GLY A 441 10.85 12.73 -2.75
C GLY A 441 11.93 11.71 -2.38
N SER A 442 13.13 11.78 -2.97
CA SER A 442 14.33 11.05 -2.53
C SER A 442 15.28 11.99 -1.74
N PRO A 443 16.32 11.48 -1.06
CA PRO A 443 17.28 12.32 -0.34
C PRO A 443 17.93 13.36 -1.26
N SER A 444 18.30 12.93 -2.47
CA SER A 444 18.77 13.79 -3.57
C SER A 444 19.78 14.83 -3.05
N VAL A 445 19.55 16.09 -3.39
CA VAL A 445 20.34 17.28 -3.03
C VAL A 445 20.58 17.53 -1.54
N PHE A 446 19.85 16.84 -0.66
CA PHE A 446 19.99 16.96 0.79
C PHE A 446 21.12 16.11 1.36
N THR A 447 21.67 15.20 0.55
CA THR A 447 22.75 14.28 0.90
C THR A 447 23.90 14.38 -0.11
N ASN A 448 24.99 13.64 0.13
CA ASN A 448 26.02 13.42 -0.86
C ASN A 448 25.41 12.71 -2.08
N MET A 449 25.33 13.46 -3.19
CA MET A 449 24.67 13.02 -4.40
C MET A 449 25.27 11.74 -4.98
N VAL A 450 26.59 11.51 -4.90
CA VAL A 450 27.19 10.30 -5.48
C VAL A 450 26.71 9.05 -4.73
N VAL A 451 26.58 9.12 -3.42
CA VAL A 451 26.06 8.00 -2.60
C VAL A 451 24.59 7.72 -2.93
N SER A 452 23.76 8.77 -3.04
CA SER A 452 22.37 8.60 -3.45
C SER A 452 22.23 8.10 -4.88
N ILE A 453 23.07 8.57 -5.80
CA ILE A 453 23.08 8.12 -7.19
C ILE A 453 23.42 6.65 -7.28
N GLU A 454 24.49 6.20 -6.62
CA GLU A 454 24.88 4.79 -6.66
C GLU A 454 23.78 3.91 -6.10
N GLN A 455 23.19 4.29 -4.95
CA GLN A 455 22.12 3.49 -4.39
C GLN A 455 20.87 3.44 -5.27
N HIS A 456 20.48 4.54 -5.91
CA HIS A 456 19.35 4.55 -6.85
C HIS A 456 19.64 3.68 -8.08
N VAL A 457 20.83 3.83 -8.67
CA VAL A 457 21.25 3.07 -9.85
C VAL A 457 21.29 1.58 -9.53
N ASP A 458 21.86 1.21 -8.38
CA ASP A 458 21.94 -0.18 -7.95
C ASP A 458 20.55 -0.78 -7.75
N TRP A 459 19.68 -0.06 -7.03
CA TRP A 459 18.30 -0.49 -6.80
C TRP A 459 17.51 -0.64 -8.11
N ILE A 460 17.67 0.30 -9.05
CA ILE A 460 16.99 0.23 -10.37
C ILE A 460 17.54 -0.94 -11.18
N ALA A 461 18.86 -1.12 -11.26
CA ALA A 461 19.47 -2.22 -12.00
C ALA A 461 19.02 -3.59 -11.44
N ASP A 462 19.02 -3.74 -10.12
CA ASP A 462 18.59 -4.96 -9.44
C ASP A 462 17.08 -5.21 -9.64
N CYS A 463 16.29 -4.14 -9.74
CA CYS A 463 14.87 -4.21 -10.07
C CYS A 463 14.64 -4.72 -11.49
N LEU A 464 15.35 -4.16 -12.47
CA LEU A 464 15.25 -4.59 -13.86
C LEU A 464 15.70 -6.06 -14.05
N ASP A 465 16.76 -6.47 -13.34
CA ASP A 465 17.19 -7.87 -13.32
C ASP A 465 16.13 -8.79 -12.71
N TYR A 466 15.49 -8.37 -11.60
CA TYR A 466 14.38 -9.10 -11.01
C TYR A 466 13.19 -9.25 -11.96
N LEU A 467 12.77 -8.16 -12.63
CA LEU A 467 11.67 -8.21 -13.60
C LEU A 467 11.99 -9.18 -14.74
N ARG A 468 13.22 -9.13 -15.26
CA ARG A 468 13.68 -10.05 -16.31
C ARG A 468 13.65 -11.50 -15.84
N LYS A 469 14.25 -11.81 -14.69
CA LYS A 469 14.32 -13.17 -14.12
C LYS A 469 12.92 -13.76 -13.86
N ASN A 470 11.96 -12.91 -13.50
CA ASN A 470 10.58 -13.31 -13.19
C ASN A 470 9.61 -13.11 -14.37
N GLN A 471 10.12 -12.78 -15.57
CA GLN A 471 9.33 -12.61 -16.80
C GLN A 471 8.19 -11.59 -16.67
N PHE A 472 8.54 -10.45 -16.06
CA PHE A 472 7.63 -9.34 -15.86
C PHE A 472 7.90 -8.22 -16.89
N ASP A 473 6.82 -7.69 -17.47
CA ASP A 473 6.90 -6.67 -18.52
C ASP A 473 6.80 -5.24 -18.01
N THR A 474 6.14 -5.04 -16.86
CA THR A 474 5.78 -3.72 -16.37
C THR A 474 6.01 -3.60 -14.88
N ILE A 475 6.55 -2.44 -14.49
CA ILE A 475 6.61 -1.99 -13.11
C ILE A 475 6.03 -0.60 -12.94
N GLU A 476 5.20 -0.45 -11.91
CA GLU A 476 4.55 0.80 -11.56
C GLU A 476 4.21 0.80 -10.06
N PRO A 477 4.43 1.91 -9.34
CA PRO A 477 3.96 2.03 -7.96
C PRO A 477 2.44 2.14 -7.92
N THR A 478 1.83 1.74 -6.80
CA THR A 478 0.40 1.96 -6.58
C THR A 478 0.13 3.35 -6.05
N GLN A 479 -1.10 3.84 -6.22
CA GLN A 479 -1.49 5.17 -5.75
C GLN A 479 -1.33 5.29 -4.23
N GLU A 480 -1.66 4.23 -3.49
CA GLU A 480 -1.51 4.19 -2.04
C GLU A 480 -0.04 4.32 -1.61
N SER A 481 0.87 3.75 -2.38
CA SER A 481 2.31 3.79 -2.13
C SER A 481 2.94 5.14 -2.43
N GLU A 482 2.49 5.78 -3.51
CA GLU A 482 2.84 7.17 -3.82
C GLU A 482 2.31 8.11 -2.74
N ASP A 483 1.03 7.98 -2.37
CA ASP A 483 0.38 8.85 -1.36
C ASP A 483 1.03 8.69 0.02
N ALA A 484 1.29 7.45 0.45
CA ALA A 484 1.97 7.17 1.72
C ALA A 484 3.38 7.76 1.74
N TRP A 485 4.12 7.65 0.64
CA TRP A 485 5.46 8.21 0.54
C TRP A 485 5.45 9.74 0.58
N VAL A 486 4.55 10.38 -0.17
CA VAL A 486 4.36 11.84 -0.15
C VAL A 486 4.01 12.33 1.24
N ASN A 487 3.09 11.66 1.94
CA ASN A 487 2.73 12.01 3.31
C ASN A 487 3.91 11.88 4.27
N GLN A 488 4.72 10.83 4.13
CA GLN A 488 5.91 10.64 4.95
C GLN A 488 6.95 11.76 4.71
N VAL A 489 7.24 12.10 3.45
CA VAL A 489 8.15 13.19 3.08
C VAL A 489 7.68 14.51 3.72
N ASN A 490 6.39 14.83 3.59
CA ASN A 490 5.80 16.05 4.15
C ASN A 490 5.85 16.08 5.68
N ALA A 491 5.52 14.96 6.34
CA ALA A 491 5.54 14.86 7.80
C ALA A 491 6.95 15.12 8.37
N ILE A 492 7.98 14.54 7.75
CA ILE A 492 9.38 14.74 8.15
C ILE A 492 9.80 16.20 7.92
N ALA A 493 9.48 16.78 6.77
CA ALA A 493 9.79 18.17 6.48
C ALA A 493 9.13 19.12 7.50
N ASN A 494 7.85 18.89 7.83
CA ASN A 494 7.09 19.67 8.81
C ASN A 494 7.61 19.57 10.24
N ALA A 495 8.23 18.44 10.60
CA ALA A 495 8.87 18.25 11.91
C ALA A 495 10.25 18.91 12.01
N SER A 496 10.80 19.44 10.91
CA SER A 496 12.12 20.07 10.85
C SER A 496 12.04 21.57 10.56
N LEU A 497 13.18 22.27 10.66
CA LEU A 497 13.26 23.70 10.39
C LEU A 497 13.31 24.05 8.90
N VAL A 498 13.41 23.06 7.99
CA VAL A 498 13.64 23.29 6.54
C VAL A 498 12.54 24.14 5.87
N ASN A 499 11.32 24.13 6.43
CA ASN A 499 10.20 24.93 5.94
C ASN A 499 10.26 26.41 6.37
N MET A 500 11.20 26.80 7.23
CA MET A 500 11.36 28.17 7.71
C MET A 500 12.10 29.09 6.73
N ALA A 501 12.57 28.58 5.59
CA ALA A 501 13.29 29.37 4.58
C ALA A 501 12.66 29.27 3.20
N ASN A 502 12.45 30.42 2.54
CA ASN A 502 12.13 30.46 1.12
C ASN A 502 13.34 30.00 0.28
N SER A 503 13.40 28.70 0.00
CA SER A 503 14.51 28.04 -0.71
C SER A 503 14.02 27.35 -1.99
N TRP A 504 14.96 26.94 -2.82
CA TRP A 504 14.64 26.12 -4.00
C TRP A 504 14.23 24.68 -3.63
N TYR A 505 14.49 24.22 -2.39
CA TYR A 505 13.93 22.96 -1.88
C TYR A 505 12.40 23.01 -1.76
N LEU A 506 11.83 24.20 -1.56
CA LEU A 506 10.38 24.44 -1.49
C LEU A 506 9.77 24.85 -2.83
N GLY A 507 10.54 24.86 -3.93
CA GLY A 507 10.11 25.47 -5.19
C GLY A 507 9.89 26.99 -5.14
N ALA A 508 10.15 27.64 -4.00
CA ALA A 508 9.84 29.05 -3.74
C ALA A 508 10.63 30.04 -4.62
N ASN A 509 11.65 29.56 -5.33
CA ASN A 509 12.47 30.37 -6.22
C ASN A 509 11.88 30.54 -7.63
N VAL A 510 10.90 29.73 -8.03
CA VAL A 510 10.25 29.78 -9.36
C VAL A 510 8.82 30.31 -9.22
N PRO A 511 8.47 31.47 -9.82
CA PRO A 511 7.11 31.99 -9.79
C PRO A 511 6.08 30.97 -10.32
N GLY A 512 4.96 30.81 -9.61
CA GLY A 512 3.90 29.87 -9.98
C GLY A 512 4.17 28.40 -9.65
N LYS A 513 5.37 28.04 -9.16
CA LYS A 513 5.68 26.67 -8.74
C LYS A 513 5.05 26.36 -7.37
N PRO A 514 4.49 25.15 -7.16
CA PRO A 514 3.95 24.74 -5.87
C PRO A 514 4.97 24.81 -4.74
N ARG A 515 4.50 25.22 -3.56
CA ARG A 515 5.34 25.38 -2.37
C ARG A 515 5.25 24.16 -1.47
N VAL A 516 6.04 23.13 -1.80
CA VAL A 516 6.17 21.89 -1.03
C VAL A 516 7.65 21.53 -0.89
N PHE A 517 8.05 20.93 0.23
CA PHE A 517 9.41 20.44 0.39
C PHE A 517 9.63 19.23 -0.51
N ILE A 518 10.53 19.39 -1.48
CA ILE A 518 10.72 18.42 -2.56
C ILE A 518 11.62 17.25 -2.16
N PRO A 519 12.75 17.43 -1.43
CA PRO A 519 13.61 16.30 -1.03
C PRO A 519 13.03 15.47 0.13
N TYR A 520 13.62 14.31 0.41
CA TYR A 520 13.36 13.54 1.63
C TYR A 520 14.35 13.93 2.75
N ALA A 521 13.86 14.55 3.82
CA ALA A 521 14.70 15.17 4.84
C ALA A 521 15.11 14.26 6.01
N ALA A 522 14.85 12.94 6.00
CA ALA A 522 15.30 12.07 7.10
C ALA A 522 16.70 11.47 6.88
N GLY A 523 17.36 11.83 5.77
CA GLY A 523 18.71 11.36 5.47
C GLY A 523 18.75 10.00 4.77
N ILE A 524 19.96 9.55 4.45
CA ILE A 524 20.18 8.40 3.57
C ILE A 524 19.91 7.06 4.26
N VAL A 525 20.15 6.95 5.57
CA VAL A 525 19.99 5.70 6.32
C VAL A 525 18.55 5.17 6.29
N PRO A 526 17.53 5.92 6.79
CA PRO A 526 16.15 5.44 6.74
C PRO A 526 15.63 5.29 5.30
N TYR A 527 16.13 6.11 4.37
CA TYR A 527 15.77 5.99 2.96
C TYR A 527 16.23 4.65 2.35
N ARG A 528 17.49 4.28 2.57
CA ARG A 528 18.06 3.01 2.09
C ARG A 528 17.34 1.82 2.69
N GLN A 529 17.14 1.82 4.01
CA GLN A 529 16.39 0.77 4.69
C GLN A 529 14.99 0.59 4.09
N LYS A 530 14.33 1.69 3.70
CA LYS A 530 13.03 1.62 3.05
C LYS A 530 13.12 1.02 1.64
N CYS A 531 14.10 1.42 0.84
CA CYS A 531 14.32 0.87 -0.50
C CYS A 531 14.65 -0.63 -0.45
N ASP A 532 15.53 -1.03 0.47
CA ASP A 532 15.94 -2.42 0.67
C ASP A 532 14.75 -3.27 1.14
N GLN A 533 13.92 -2.74 2.05
CA GLN A 533 12.67 -3.40 2.47
C GLN A 533 11.72 -3.63 1.28
N VAL A 534 11.57 -2.65 0.40
CA VAL A 534 10.72 -2.79 -0.80
C VAL A 534 11.28 -3.85 -1.75
N ALA A 535 12.59 -3.82 -2.02
CA ALA A 535 13.23 -4.82 -2.87
C ALA A 535 13.12 -6.24 -2.29
N ALA A 536 13.36 -6.41 -0.98
CA ALA A 536 13.26 -7.69 -0.29
C ALA A 536 11.83 -8.28 -0.31
N ASN A 537 10.81 -7.43 -0.42
CA ASN A 537 9.41 -7.84 -0.55
C ASN A 537 8.98 -8.03 -2.02
N GLY A 538 9.91 -8.33 -2.92
CA GLY A 538 9.61 -8.54 -4.34
C GLY A 538 9.16 -7.28 -5.07
N TYR A 539 9.72 -6.13 -4.66
CA TYR A 539 9.35 -4.79 -5.14
C TYR A 539 7.91 -4.38 -4.82
N GLU A 540 7.24 -5.06 -3.87
CA GLU A 540 5.96 -4.61 -3.36
C GLU A 540 6.12 -3.35 -2.50
N VAL A 541 5.53 -2.25 -2.96
CA VAL A 541 5.25 -1.11 -2.10
C VAL A 541 3.81 -1.27 -1.62
N ASN A 542 3.62 -1.55 -0.33
CA ASN A 542 2.32 -1.68 0.35
C ASN A 542 1.25 -2.54 -0.35
N ALA A 543 1.47 -3.87 -0.45
CA ALA A 543 0.45 -4.89 -0.70
C ALA A 543 -0.42 -4.71 -1.96
N ALA A 544 0.21 -4.27 -3.05
CA ALA A 544 -0.33 -4.43 -4.39
C ALA A 544 0.83 -4.79 -5.33
N LYS A 545 0.61 -5.83 -6.15
CA LYS A 545 1.53 -6.20 -7.22
C LYS A 545 1.96 -4.94 -7.95
N VAL A 546 3.27 -4.74 -8.05
CA VAL A 546 3.83 -4.13 -9.24
C VAL A 546 3.17 -4.84 -10.42
N GLY A 547 2.28 -4.14 -11.12
CA GLY A 547 1.38 -4.77 -12.08
C GLY A 547 2.16 -5.32 -13.25
N CYS A 548 2.67 -6.54 -13.14
CA CYS A 548 3.32 -7.24 -14.23
C CYS A 548 2.22 -7.92 -15.05
N ARG A 549 1.88 -7.34 -16.21
CA ARG A 549 0.89 -7.90 -17.13
C ARG A 549 1.63 -8.51 -18.32
N SER A 550 1.37 -9.78 -18.64
CA SER A 550 1.65 -10.31 -19.96
C SER A 550 0.52 -9.90 -20.91
N TYR A 551 0.85 -9.24 -22.02
CA TYR A 551 -0.12 -8.87 -23.06
C TYR A 551 -0.21 -10.02 -24.06
N GLN A 552 -1.35 -10.72 -24.12
CA GLN A 552 -1.66 -11.64 -25.24
C GLN A 552 -2.63 -10.95 -26.19
N GLN A 553 -2.24 -10.85 -27.47
CA GLN A 553 -2.97 -10.24 -28.57
C GLN A 553 -4.38 -10.82 -28.76
N THR A 554 -5.31 -9.94 -29.08
CA THR A 554 -6.71 -10.19 -29.38
C THR A 554 -6.91 -10.87 -30.75
N GLY A 555 -7.69 -11.95 -30.76
CA GLY A 555 -8.30 -12.54 -31.96
C GLY A 555 -9.82 -12.70 -31.76
N GLN A 556 -10.61 -12.18 -32.69
CA GLN A 556 -12.09 -12.14 -32.68
C GLN A 556 -12.78 -13.51 -32.63
N VAL A 557 -13.98 -13.59 -32.00
CA VAL A 557 -15.15 -14.35 -32.50
C VAL A 557 -16.45 -13.62 -32.11
N VAL A 558 -17.40 -13.54 -33.05
CA VAL A 558 -18.77 -13.00 -32.93
C VAL A 558 -19.81 -14.13 -33.02
N ALA A 559 -20.98 -13.92 -32.39
CA ALA A 559 -22.32 -14.57 -32.51
C ALA A 559 -22.76 -15.31 -31.22
N GLY A 560 -23.97 -15.24 -30.67
CA GLY A 560 -25.26 -14.59 -30.96
C GLY A 560 -26.38 -15.32 -30.16
N GLY A 561 -27.46 -14.63 -29.71
CA GLY A 561 -28.79 -15.25 -29.46
C GLY A 561 -29.34 -15.44 -28.02
N ASN A 562 -30.22 -14.51 -27.61
CA ASN A 562 -31.50 -14.56 -26.85
C ASN A 562 -31.87 -15.65 -25.81
N GLY A 563 -32.39 -15.19 -24.64
CA GLY A 563 -33.79 -15.44 -24.22
C GLY A 563 -34.11 -16.42 -23.06
N ASP A 564 -34.43 -15.85 -21.89
CA ASP A 564 -35.44 -16.20 -20.84
C ASP A 564 -35.73 -17.64 -20.37
N GLY A 565 -35.60 -17.84 -19.05
CA GLY A 565 -36.77 -17.92 -18.15
C GLY A 565 -37.49 -19.27 -17.87
N SER A 566 -37.08 -19.91 -16.77
CA SER A 566 -37.92 -20.58 -15.74
C SER A 566 -38.41 -22.05 -15.84
N ALA A 567 -38.38 -22.69 -14.66
CA ALA A 567 -38.93 -23.98 -14.19
C ALA A 567 -38.15 -25.27 -14.55
N LEU A 568 -37.30 -25.78 -13.65
CA LEU A 568 -37.62 -26.77 -12.59
C LEU A 568 -38.17 -28.10 -13.14
N ASN A 569 -37.36 -29.16 -13.13
CA ASN A 569 -37.49 -30.29 -12.19
C ASN A 569 -36.71 -31.55 -12.62
N GLN A 570 -36.19 -32.26 -11.60
CA GLN A 570 -36.06 -33.72 -11.46
C GLN A 570 -34.69 -34.45 -11.63
N PHE A 571 -34.26 -35.01 -10.48
CA PHE A 571 -33.42 -36.18 -10.14
C PHE A 571 -31.91 -36.17 -10.48
N PHE A 572 -31.02 -35.97 -9.48
CA PHE A 572 -30.40 -36.92 -8.51
C PHE A 572 -29.51 -37.98 -9.20
N THR A 573 -28.22 -38.14 -8.84
CA THR A 573 -27.77 -38.95 -7.67
C THR A 573 -26.34 -38.67 -7.14
N ASP A 574 -26.16 -38.79 -5.81
CA ASP A 574 -24.93 -38.74 -4.96
C ASP A 574 -24.36 -40.15 -4.56
N ARG A 575 -23.12 -40.28 -3.98
CA ARG A 575 -22.73 -41.05 -2.73
C ARG A 575 -21.27 -41.58 -2.59
N PHE A 576 -20.81 -41.76 -1.33
CA PHE A 576 -19.50 -42.30 -0.83
C PHE A 576 -19.69 -43.48 0.17
N TYR A 577 -18.65 -44.30 0.45
CA TYR A 577 -18.65 -45.40 1.45
C TYR A 577 -17.51 -45.31 2.49
N LEU A 578 -17.81 -45.73 3.72
CA LEU A 578 -16.89 -45.91 4.87
C LEU A 578 -17.00 -47.35 5.40
N ASP A 579 -15.88 -48.00 5.75
CA ASP A 579 -15.91 -49.27 6.51
C ASP A 579 -15.51 -49.09 7.99
N ASP A 580 -15.69 -50.16 8.77
CA ASP A 580 -15.43 -50.25 10.23
C ASP A 580 -13.99 -49.94 10.65
N SER A 581 -13.07 -49.81 9.69
CA SER A 581 -11.67 -49.43 9.88
C SER A 581 -11.37 -48.02 9.36
N THR A 582 -12.40 -47.22 9.08
CA THR A 582 -12.34 -45.83 8.58
C THR A 582 -11.70 -45.65 7.19
N ASN A 583 -11.75 -46.67 6.33
CA ASN A 583 -11.32 -46.53 4.94
C ASN A 583 -12.46 -45.91 4.09
N ILE A 584 -12.12 -44.93 3.25
CA ILE A 584 -13.04 -44.29 2.29
C ILE A 584 -12.83 -44.90 0.90
N TYR A 585 -13.90 -45.35 0.26
CA TYR A 585 -13.85 -45.91 -1.11
C TYR A 585 -14.42 -44.91 -2.12
N LEU A 586 -13.63 -44.56 -3.15
CA LEU A 586 -14.00 -43.64 -4.23
C LEU A 586 -14.16 -44.42 -5.56
N LEU A 587 -15.24 -44.14 -6.28
CA LEU A 587 -15.49 -44.64 -7.64
C LEU A 587 -15.34 -43.47 -8.63
N ASP A 588 -14.29 -43.48 -9.45
CA ASP A 588 -14.00 -42.39 -10.40
C ASP A 588 -14.08 -42.87 -11.87
N ARG A 589 -14.65 -42.05 -12.76
CA ARG A 589 -14.80 -42.32 -14.20
C ARG A 589 -13.75 -41.50 -14.95
N SER A 590 -12.72 -42.13 -15.50
CA SER A 590 -11.66 -41.39 -16.18
C SER A 590 -12.13 -40.81 -17.52
N ALA A 591 -11.73 -39.56 -17.83
CA ALA A 591 -12.17 -38.78 -18.99
C ALA A 591 -11.47 -39.13 -20.32
N SER A 592 -10.83 -40.30 -20.44
CA SER A 592 -10.27 -40.79 -21.71
C SER A 592 -10.71 -42.23 -21.94
N ALA A 593 -11.58 -42.41 -22.94
CA ALA A 593 -12.27 -43.64 -23.35
C ALA A 593 -13.50 -44.05 -22.50
N LEU A 594 -14.60 -44.37 -23.21
CA LEU A 594 -15.72 -45.13 -22.67
C LEU A 594 -15.18 -46.42 -22.04
N CYS A 595 -15.51 -46.64 -20.75
CA CYS A 595 -15.28 -47.87 -19.96
C CYS A 595 -13.93 -48.01 -19.21
N ASP A 596 -13.60 -47.09 -18.29
CA ASP A 596 -12.64 -47.38 -17.22
C ASP A 596 -12.99 -46.69 -15.89
N TRP A 597 -13.36 -47.48 -14.88
CA TRP A 597 -13.74 -47.01 -13.53
C TRP A 597 -12.63 -47.23 -12.49
N ARG A 598 -11.83 -46.20 -12.17
CA ARG A 598 -10.94 -46.04 -10.99
C ARG A 598 -11.44 -46.59 -9.63
N PHE A 599 -10.64 -47.33 -8.86
CA PHE A 599 -10.78 -47.53 -7.41
C PHE A 599 -9.39 -47.25 -6.83
N LEU A 600 -9.28 -46.41 -5.81
CA LEU A 600 -8.03 -45.95 -5.21
C LEU A 600 -8.08 -46.16 -3.69
N LEU A 601 -6.96 -46.57 -3.08
CA LEU A 601 -6.80 -46.85 -1.65
C LEU A 601 -5.61 -46.01 -1.12
N TRP A 602 -5.75 -45.37 0.05
CA TRP A 602 -4.75 -44.40 0.57
C TRP A 602 -4.35 -44.64 2.03
N PRO A 603 -3.05 -44.85 2.37
CA PRO A 603 -2.53 -44.87 3.74
C PRO A 603 -1.90 -43.53 4.20
N VAL A 604 -2.01 -43.24 5.50
CA VAL A 604 -1.76 -41.93 6.13
C VAL A 604 -0.31 -41.75 6.61
N ASN A 605 0.45 -40.89 5.93
CA ASN A 605 1.46 -40.00 6.53
C ASN A 605 2.04 -39.02 5.48
N ALA A 606 1.60 -37.76 5.50
CA ALA A 606 2.38 -36.59 5.06
C ALA A 606 1.69 -35.28 5.48
N THR A 607 2.54 -34.33 5.81
CA THR A 607 2.44 -32.90 6.13
C THR A 607 1.38 -32.04 5.39
N GLN A 608 0.82 -31.10 6.15
CA GLN A 608 0.30 -29.76 5.80
C GLN A 608 -0.23 -29.49 4.37
N GLY A 609 -1.57 -29.37 4.30
CA GLY A 609 -2.37 -28.29 3.70
C GLY A 609 -2.07 -27.72 2.30
N ARG A 610 -3.02 -27.87 1.37
CA ARG A 610 -3.91 -26.80 0.84
C ARG A 610 -4.79 -27.28 -0.35
N PHE A 611 -6.05 -26.85 -0.33
CA PHE A 611 -6.96 -26.34 -1.39
C PHE A 611 -6.77 -26.71 -2.89
N ILE A 612 -7.89 -26.88 -3.61
CA ILE A 612 -8.40 -26.10 -4.78
C ILE A 612 -9.52 -26.93 -5.43
N THR A 613 -10.79 -26.58 -5.25
CA THR A 613 -11.65 -25.61 -5.97
C THR A 613 -12.08 -26.03 -7.37
N GLY A 614 -13.37 -25.87 -7.61
CA GLY A 614 -13.81 -25.05 -8.73
C GLY A 614 -14.12 -25.77 -10.04
N ALA A 615 -15.25 -26.47 -10.03
CA ALA A 615 -16.33 -26.31 -11.01
C ALA A 615 -16.02 -26.67 -12.47
N CYS A 616 -17.06 -26.53 -13.28
CA CYS A 616 -17.01 -26.06 -14.66
C CYS A 616 -17.34 -27.12 -15.72
N LEU A 617 -18.12 -26.80 -16.73
CA LEU A 617 -18.91 -25.62 -17.11
C LEU A 617 -19.56 -26.09 -18.45
N ASN A 618 -20.16 -25.19 -19.22
CA ASN A 618 -19.49 -25.00 -20.51
C ASN A 618 -18.01 -24.65 -20.28
N ASN A 619 -17.16 -25.68 -20.14
CA ASN A 619 -15.68 -25.70 -19.91
C ASN A 619 -15.08 -25.86 -18.48
N VAL A 620 -15.20 -27.06 -17.87
CA VAL A 620 -14.19 -27.91 -17.15
C VAL A 620 -13.20 -27.26 -16.12
N PRO A 621 -12.58 -27.94 -15.11
CA PRO A 621 -12.94 -29.01 -14.16
C PRO A 621 -12.58 -28.69 -12.67
N SER A 622 -12.99 -29.53 -11.69
CA SER A 622 -12.06 -29.89 -10.59
C SER A 622 -12.49 -31.09 -9.74
N ALA A 623 -11.52 -31.99 -9.50
CA ALA A 623 -11.56 -33.10 -8.57
C ALA A 623 -11.45 -32.67 -7.09
N SER A 624 -11.94 -33.53 -6.20
CA SER A 624 -12.01 -33.40 -4.73
C SER A 624 -11.13 -34.45 -4.04
N GLN A 625 -10.44 -34.12 -2.93
CA GLN A 625 -9.99 -35.07 -1.89
C GLN A 625 -9.91 -34.41 -0.48
N ASP A 626 -10.31 -35.16 0.55
CA ASP A 626 -10.43 -34.82 1.99
C ASP A 626 -9.36 -35.49 2.90
N ILE A 627 -9.18 -35.07 4.18
CA ILE A 627 -8.53 -35.86 5.28
C ILE A 627 -9.17 -35.61 6.69
N LEU A 628 -9.27 -36.69 7.50
CA LEU A 628 -9.90 -36.89 8.83
C LEU A 628 -8.98 -36.67 10.08
N VAL A 629 -9.60 -36.60 11.29
CA VAL A 629 -9.01 -36.45 12.65
C VAL A 629 -9.33 -37.67 13.53
N SER A 630 -8.42 -38.14 14.40
CA SER A 630 -8.66 -39.22 15.38
C SER A 630 -9.01 -38.72 16.80
N PRO A 631 -9.68 -39.54 17.66
CA PRO A 631 -10.33 -39.07 18.88
C PRO A 631 -9.47 -38.81 20.13
N ASP A 632 -8.18 -39.19 20.17
CA ASP A 632 -7.37 -39.16 21.41
C ASP A 632 -5.98 -38.49 21.28
N GLY A 633 -5.63 -37.93 20.13
CA GLY A 633 -4.59 -36.90 20.04
C GLY A 633 -3.12 -37.33 20.14
N THR A 634 -2.72 -38.59 19.93
CA THR A 634 -1.29 -38.96 19.78
C THR A 634 -1.00 -39.98 18.65
N TYR A 635 0.23 -39.96 18.10
CA TYR A 635 0.62 -40.62 16.83
C TYR A 635 1.52 -41.87 17.02
N LYS A 636 1.22 -42.96 16.30
CA LYS A 636 2.17 -44.05 15.97
C LYS A 636 1.72 -44.85 14.74
N VAL A 637 2.68 -45.35 13.95
CA VAL A 637 2.49 -45.99 12.62
C VAL A 637 2.62 -47.52 12.70
N THR A 638 1.70 -48.26 12.07
CA THR A 638 1.89 -49.60 11.45
C THR A 638 0.81 -49.89 10.36
N GLY A 639 1.14 -50.60 9.27
CA GLY A 639 0.39 -50.67 7.99
C GLY A 639 -0.82 -51.63 7.86
N LEU A 640 -1.55 -51.50 6.73
CA LEU A 640 -2.86 -52.09 6.32
C LEU A 640 -2.80 -53.49 5.65
N GLY A 641 -3.94 -54.20 5.59
CA GLY A 641 -4.18 -55.35 4.71
C GLY A 641 -5.64 -55.52 4.21
N PHE A 642 -5.91 -55.16 2.95
CA PHE A 642 -6.96 -55.71 2.04
C PHE A 642 -6.46 -55.48 0.59
N GLY A 643 -6.50 -56.51 -0.29
CA GLY A 643 -5.76 -56.54 -1.57
C GLY A 643 -6.56 -56.19 -2.84
N ASP A 644 -5.85 -55.66 -3.85
CA ASP A 644 -6.30 -55.10 -5.16
C ASP A 644 -7.18 -55.98 -6.09
N ALA A 645 -7.54 -57.20 -5.70
CA ALA A 645 -8.15 -58.18 -6.60
C ALA A 645 -9.67 -58.01 -6.83
N ALA A 646 -10.46 -57.64 -5.81
CA ALA A 646 -11.93 -57.54 -5.93
C ALA A 646 -12.38 -56.33 -6.78
N VAL A 647 -11.66 -55.23 -6.61
CA VAL A 647 -11.86 -53.93 -7.26
C VAL A 647 -11.65 -53.98 -8.78
N SER A 648 -10.68 -54.78 -9.24
CA SER A 648 -10.29 -54.84 -10.65
C SER A 648 -11.29 -55.61 -11.52
N GLN A 649 -12.14 -56.46 -10.95
CA GLN A 649 -13.13 -57.24 -11.71
C GLN A 649 -14.50 -56.57 -11.87
N ILE A 650 -14.97 -55.75 -10.92
CA ILE A 650 -16.22 -54.96 -11.08
C ILE A 650 -16.14 -54.07 -12.35
N ARG A 651 -14.92 -53.64 -12.71
CA ARG A 651 -14.64 -52.94 -13.98
C ARG A 651 -14.81 -53.81 -15.22
N ARG A 652 -14.39 -55.07 -15.20
CA ARG A 652 -14.44 -55.96 -16.38
C ARG A 652 -15.88 -56.32 -16.76
N VAL A 653 -16.78 -56.48 -15.78
CA VAL A 653 -18.15 -56.96 -16.03
C VAL A 653 -19.11 -55.82 -16.43
N SER A 654 -18.91 -54.60 -15.94
CA SER A 654 -19.73 -53.43 -16.29
C SER A 654 -19.56 -52.97 -17.74
N GLY A 655 -18.43 -53.30 -18.38
CA GLY A 655 -18.17 -52.98 -19.78
C GLY A 655 -18.64 -54.01 -20.82
N GLN A 656 -18.89 -55.27 -20.45
CA GLN A 656 -19.06 -56.36 -21.43
C GLN A 656 -20.50 -56.89 -21.64
N ASN A 657 -21.48 -56.62 -20.77
CA ASN A 657 -22.80 -57.29 -20.82
C ASN A 657 -24.04 -56.37 -20.87
N GLY A 658 -23.89 -55.12 -21.31
CA GLY A 658 -25.04 -54.20 -21.44
C GLY A 658 -25.68 -53.78 -20.11
N PHE A 659 -24.96 -53.87 -18.99
CA PHE A 659 -25.45 -53.43 -17.70
C PHE A 659 -24.87 -52.06 -17.34
N MET A 660 -25.69 -51.01 -17.43
CA MET A 660 -25.31 -49.66 -17.01
C MET A 660 -25.56 -49.51 -15.51
N LEU A 661 -24.47 -49.37 -14.74
CA LEU A 661 -24.54 -49.07 -13.32
C LEU A 661 -25.18 -47.71 -13.08
N TRP A 662 -26.12 -47.66 -12.13
CA TRP A 662 -26.57 -46.41 -11.53
C TRP A 662 -25.76 -46.14 -10.26
N SER A 663 -25.67 -44.89 -9.83
CA SER A 663 -24.56 -44.36 -9.01
C SER A 663 -24.43 -44.91 -7.57
N LYS A 664 -25.26 -45.86 -7.14
CA LYS A 664 -25.31 -46.33 -5.75
C LYS A 664 -24.96 -47.83 -5.64
N ALA A 665 -23.85 -48.12 -4.98
CA ALA A 665 -23.52 -49.44 -4.43
C ALA A 665 -23.85 -49.45 -2.93
N ILE A 666 -24.14 -50.60 -2.30
CA ILE A 666 -24.33 -50.73 -0.84
C ILE A 666 -23.59 -51.95 -0.35
N VAL A 667 -22.75 -51.79 0.68
CA VAL A 667 -22.02 -52.90 1.29
C VAL A 667 -22.72 -53.30 2.58
N ASN A 668 -22.98 -54.59 2.78
CA ASN A 668 -23.52 -55.11 4.04
C ASN A 668 -22.38 -55.50 5.01
N ASN A 669 -22.73 -55.88 6.25
CA ASN A 669 -21.77 -56.26 7.29
C ASN A 669 -20.90 -57.49 6.93
N ASP A 670 -21.34 -58.33 6.01
CA ASP A 670 -20.58 -59.47 5.49
C ASP A 670 -19.63 -59.07 4.34
N LYS A 671 -19.49 -57.77 4.09
CA LYS A 671 -18.70 -57.14 3.02
C LYS A 671 -19.18 -57.49 1.61
N ASP A 672 -20.40 -58.01 1.47
CA ASP A 672 -21.03 -58.21 0.19
C ASP A 672 -21.52 -56.86 -0.36
N ILE A 673 -21.24 -56.59 -1.64
CA ILE A 673 -21.59 -55.35 -2.33
C ILE A 673 -22.87 -55.57 -3.13
N TYR A 674 -23.82 -54.66 -3.05
CA TYR A 674 -25.07 -54.64 -3.80
C TYR A 674 -25.08 -53.44 -4.72
N THR A 675 -25.30 -53.64 -6.02
CA THR A 675 -25.30 -52.55 -7.01
C THR A 675 -26.61 -52.55 -7.78
N LEU A 676 -27.25 -51.38 -7.91
CA LEU A 676 -28.45 -51.21 -8.72
C LEU A 676 -28.07 -50.59 -10.07
N GLY A 677 -28.60 -51.12 -11.16
CA GLY A 677 -28.31 -50.60 -12.49
C GLY A 677 -29.35 -51.03 -13.52
N TYR A 678 -29.29 -50.43 -14.69
CA TYR A 678 -30.17 -50.75 -15.81
C TYR A 678 -29.50 -51.75 -16.74
N SER A 679 -30.16 -52.88 -16.96
CA SER A 679 -29.73 -53.90 -17.89
C SER A 679 -30.35 -53.62 -19.26
N SER A 680 -29.57 -53.12 -20.21
CA SER A 680 -30.02 -52.89 -21.59
C SER A 680 -30.30 -54.19 -22.32
N THR A 681 -29.68 -55.30 -21.90
CA THR A 681 -29.94 -56.66 -22.43
C THR A 681 -31.32 -57.18 -22.02
N ASN A 682 -31.79 -56.85 -20.82
CA ASN A 682 -33.11 -57.27 -20.32
C ASN A 682 -34.15 -56.13 -20.29
N ASN A 683 -33.76 -54.93 -20.74
CA ASN A 683 -34.53 -53.69 -20.75
C ASN A 683 -35.20 -53.32 -19.40
N ARG A 684 -34.56 -53.64 -18.27
CA ARG A 684 -35.11 -53.49 -16.91
C ARG A 684 -34.04 -53.15 -15.87
N CYS A 685 -34.49 -52.64 -14.71
CA CYS A 685 -33.61 -52.43 -13.55
C CYS A 685 -33.26 -53.77 -12.90
N GLU A 686 -31.98 -53.99 -12.59
CA GLU A 686 -31.51 -55.18 -11.87
C GLU A 686 -30.63 -54.78 -10.67
N LEU A 687 -30.79 -55.51 -9.57
CA LEU A 687 -29.88 -55.43 -8.43
C LEU A 687 -28.94 -56.64 -8.46
N ARG A 688 -27.63 -56.39 -8.33
CA ARG A 688 -26.60 -57.44 -8.33
C ARG A 688 -25.85 -57.47 -7.02
N LYS A 689 -25.72 -58.66 -6.44
CA LYS A 689 -24.91 -58.93 -5.23
C LYS A 689 -23.54 -59.49 -5.62
N TRP A 690 -22.48 -58.97 -5.01
CA TRP A 690 -21.08 -59.33 -5.22
C TRP A 690 -20.47 -59.73 -3.88
N SER A 691 -19.79 -60.89 -3.79
CA SER A 691 -19.19 -61.33 -2.53
C SER A 691 -17.76 -60.86 -2.38
N ALA A 692 -17.35 -60.49 -1.15
CA ALA A 692 -16.00 -60.01 -0.84
C ALA A 692 -14.87 -61.00 -1.21
N ASN A 693 -15.16 -62.31 -1.24
CA ASN A 693 -14.18 -63.37 -1.45
C ASN A 693 -14.39 -64.16 -2.77
N GLY A 694 -15.31 -63.74 -3.65
CA GLY A 694 -15.76 -64.55 -4.79
C GLY A 694 -15.79 -63.81 -6.15
N VAL A 695 -15.35 -64.50 -7.20
CA VAL A 695 -15.02 -64.02 -8.55
C VAL A 695 -16.26 -63.87 -9.49
N ASN A 696 -17.49 -64.12 -9.02
CA ASN A 696 -18.72 -63.98 -9.82
C ASN A 696 -19.91 -63.47 -8.98
N PRO A 697 -20.82 -62.63 -9.54
CA PRO A 697 -22.02 -62.18 -8.84
C PRO A 697 -22.93 -63.39 -8.54
N LEU A 698 -23.29 -63.58 -7.27
CA LEU A 698 -23.89 -64.82 -6.80
C LEU A 698 -25.35 -65.03 -7.22
N THR A 699 -26.06 -64.01 -7.72
CA THR A 699 -27.38 -64.12 -8.39
C THR A 699 -27.86 -62.72 -8.75
N GLY A 700 -28.42 -62.53 -9.95
CA GLY A 700 -29.13 -61.29 -10.32
C GLY A 700 -30.49 -61.28 -9.64
N ILE A 701 -30.69 -60.38 -8.68
CA ILE A 701 -31.96 -60.19 -8.02
C ILE A 701 -32.83 -59.37 -8.98
N LEU A 702 -33.79 -60.04 -9.62
CA LEU A 702 -34.76 -59.39 -10.49
C LEU A 702 -35.78 -58.64 -9.63
N ILE A 703 -35.76 -57.32 -9.70
CA ILE A 703 -36.77 -56.46 -9.09
C ILE A 703 -37.80 -56.17 -10.18
N ASP A 704 -38.95 -56.87 -10.08
CA ASP A 704 -40.25 -56.68 -10.75
C ASP A 704 -40.31 -56.08 -12.18
N SER A 705 -41.02 -56.74 -13.11
CA SER A 705 -41.04 -56.40 -14.55
C SER A 705 -41.76 -55.11 -14.94
N ASP A 706 -42.51 -54.49 -14.02
CA ASP A 706 -43.52 -53.49 -14.37
C ASP A 706 -43.12 -52.04 -14.02
N GLU A 707 -41.92 -51.80 -13.50
CA GLU A 707 -41.46 -50.44 -13.16
C GLU A 707 -40.46 -49.88 -14.18
N SER A 708 -40.83 -48.73 -14.77
CA SER A 708 -39.94 -47.98 -15.68
C SER A 708 -38.68 -47.48 -14.94
N MET A 709 -37.62 -47.19 -15.71
CA MET A 709 -36.32 -46.67 -15.24
C MET A 709 -36.39 -45.50 -14.24
N TRP A 710 -37.52 -44.78 -14.21
CA TRP A 710 -37.76 -43.60 -13.37
C TRP A 710 -38.57 -43.90 -12.08
N GLY A 711 -38.85 -45.17 -11.80
CA GLY A 711 -39.76 -45.61 -10.74
C GLY A 711 -39.15 -45.77 -9.35
N ILE A 712 -37.82 -45.77 -9.20
CA ILE A 712 -37.13 -46.00 -7.92
C ILE A 712 -36.28 -44.77 -7.57
N SER A 713 -36.59 -44.10 -6.46
CA SER A 713 -35.84 -42.94 -5.92
C SER A 713 -34.60 -43.37 -5.15
N ASP A 714 -34.71 -44.44 -4.34
CA ASP A 714 -33.63 -44.93 -3.49
C ASP A 714 -33.87 -46.40 -3.07
N PHE A 715 -32.81 -47.10 -2.62
CA PHE A 715 -32.89 -48.46 -2.07
C PHE A 715 -31.99 -48.66 -0.83
N ALA A 716 -32.34 -49.62 0.03
CA ALA A 716 -31.59 -50.02 1.21
C ALA A 716 -31.53 -51.55 1.32
N VAL A 717 -30.54 -52.08 2.06
CA VAL A 717 -30.37 -53.52 2.28
C VAL A 717 -30.19 -53.77 3.77
N ASP A 718 -30.92 -54.74 4.33
CA ASP A 718 -30.75 -55.14 5.74
C ASP A 718 -29.65 -56.19 5.93
N ASN A 719 -29.30 -56.45 7.18
CA ASN A 719 -28.28 -57.44 7.55
C ASN A 719 -28.64 -58.88 7.16
N LYS A 720 -29.89 -59.15 6.77
CA LYS A 720 -30.34 -60.46 6.26
C LYS A 720 -30.31 -60.52 4.73
N GLY A 721 -29.84 -59.46 4.07
CA GLY A 721 -29.75 -59.35 2.61
C GLY A 721 -31.08 -59.06 1.93
N SER A 722 -32.11 -58.65 2.67
CA SER A 722 -33.38 -58.19 2.10
C SER A 722 -33.22 -56.79 1.55
N VAL A 723 -33.83 -56.54 0.40
CA VAL A 723 -33.72 -55.27 -0.31
C VAL A 723 -35.02 -54.48 -0.17
N TYR A 724 -34.89 -53.21 0.16
CA TYR A 724 -36.00 -52.29 0.31
C TYR A 724 -35.90 -51.19 -0.73
N THR A 725 -37.00 -50.87 -1.41
CA THR A 725 -37.01 -49.81 -2.42
C THR A 725 -38.14 -48.81 -2.16
N ILE A 726 -37.92 -47.57 -2.57
CA ILE A 726 -38.91 -46.49 -2.58
C ILE A 726 -38.96 -45.82 -3.96
N GLY A 727 -40.14 -45.34 -4.34
CA GLY A 727 -40.38 -44.73 -5.64
C GLY A 727 -41.17 -43.42 -5.57
N PRO A 728 -40.89 -42.44 -6.44
CA PRO A 728 -41.45 -41.09 -6.32
C PRO A 728 -42.93 -41.04 -6.72
N ASN A 729 -43.40 -41.97 -7.56
CA ASN A 729 -44.75 -41.95 -8.13
C ASN A 729 -45.83 -42.69 -7.30
N TYR A 730 -45.44 -43.50 -6.30
CA TYR A 730 -46.40 -44.35 -5.59
C TYR A 730 -46.38 -44.20 -4.06
N ALA A 731 -45.38 -43.54 -3.46
CA ALA A 731 -45.31 -43.42 -2.00
C ALA A 731 -45.41 -44.80 -1.28
N VAL A 732 -44.81 -45.84 -1.88
CA VAL A 732 -44.83 -47.23 -1.41
C VAL A 732 -43.41 -47.70 -1.08
N VAL A 733 -43.28 -48.45 0.02
CA VAL A 733 -42.07 -49.22 0.34
C VAL A 733 -42.30 -50.67 -0.08
N LYS A 734 -41.33 -51.26 -0.78
CA LYS A 734 -41.34 -52.69 -1.12
C LYS A 734 -40.16 -53.38 -0.44
N LYS A 735 -40.36 -54.60 0.08
CA LYS A 735 -39.29 -55.48 0.58
C LYS A 735 -39.18 -56.70 -0.31
N TRP A 736 -37.98 -57.00 -0.75
CA TRP A 736 -37.63 -58.18 -1.53
C TRP A 736 -36.72 -59.08 -0.71
N MET A 737 -37.14 -60.33 -0.51
CA MET A 737 -36.34 -61.34 0.20
C MET A 737 -36.58 -62.70 -0.46
N GLY A 738 -35.51 -63.36 -0.90
CA GLY A 738 -35.57 -64.75 -1.40
C GLY A 738 -36.49 -64.96 -2.62
N GLY A 739 -36.55 -64.00 -3.55
CA GLY A 739 -37.35 -64.12 -4.77
C GLY A 739 -38.82 -63.70 -4.66
N ARG A 740 -39.27 -63.24 -3.49
CA ARG A 740 -40.64 -62.73 -3.28
C ARG A 740 -40.64 -61.24 -2.94
N THR A 741 -41.53 -60.49 -3.60
CA THR A 741 -41.81 -59.07 -3.31
C THR A 741 -43.00 -58.95 -2.37
N THR A 742 -42.79 -58.28 -1.23
CA THR A 742 -43.85 -57.96 -0.27
C THR A 742 -44.06 -56.45 -0.26
N TYR A 743 -45.30 -56.02 -0.49
CA TYR A 743 -45.71 -54.63 -0.39
C TYR A 743 -45.90 -54.26 1.07
N LEU A 744 -45.08 -53.34 1.54
CA LEU A 744 -44.98 -53.01 2.94
C LEU A 744 -45.89 -51.84 3.34
N LYS A 745 -46.31 -50.98 2.38
CA LYS A 745 -47.35 -49.94 2.54
C LYS A 745 -48.17 -49.80 1.25
N ARG A 746 -49.41 -49.27 1.30
CA ARG A 746 -50.21 -48.92 0.08
C ARG A 746 -50.55 -47.43 0.05
N ASN A 747 -50.61 -46.88 -1.17
CA ASN A 747 -50.78 -45.49 -1.61
C ASN A 747 -51.29 -44.44 -0.59
N GLY A 748 -50.63 -43.28 -0.57
CA GLY A 748 -51.18 -42.01 -0.04
C GLY A 748 -50.67 -41.55 1.32
N THR A 749 -49.64 -42.19 1.89
CA THR A 749 -49.16 -41.89 3.26
C THR A 749 -47.69 -41.45 3.36
N LEU A 750 -46.96 -41.31 2.25
CA LEU A 750 -45.60 -40.73 2.24
C LEU A 750 -45.57 -39.53 1.28
N ASN A 751 -44.99 -38.42 1.72
CA ASN A 751 -44.89 -37.17 0.99
C ASN A 751 -43.54 -37.05 0.27
N HIS A 752 -43.51 -37.41 -1.01
CA HIS A 752 -42.33 -37.35 -1.88
C HIS A 752 -41.07 -37.97 -1.25
N PRO A 753 -41.04 -39.31 -1.07
CA PRO A 753 -39.91 -39.98 -0.45
C PRO A 753 -38.66 -39.88 -1.34
N THR A 754 -37.57 -39.38 -0.77
CA THR A 754 -36.29 -39.11 -1.46
C THR A 754 -35.19 -40.09 -1.05
N SER A 755 -35.28 -40.68 0.14
CA SER A 755 -34.27 -41.62 0.65
C SER A 755 -34.87 -42.67 1.58
N ILE A 756 -34.29 -43.88 1.57
CA ILE A 756 -34.67 -44.98 2.46
C ILE A 756 -33.44 -45.59 3.13
N LEU A 757 -33.62 -46.00 4.38
CA LEU A 757 -32.60 -46.58 5.22
C LEU A 757 -33.22 -47.67 6.09
N VAL A 758 -32.45 -48.72 6.39
CA VAL A 758 -32.86 -49.78 7.31
C VAL A 758 -31.75 -50.01 8.33
N ASP A 759 -32.10 -49.99 9.61
CA ASP A 759 -31.14 -50.23 10.69
C ASP A 759 -30.94 -51.72 10.98
N SER A 760 -30.03 -52.02 11.92
CA SER A 760 -29.71 -53.40 12.32
C SER A 760 -30.88 -54.15 12.97
N ASP A 761 -31.89 -53.43 13.47
CA ASP A 761 -33.10 -53.96 14.10
C ASP A 761 -34.27 -54.11 13.12
N GLU A 762 -34.01 -53.94 11.82
CA GLU A 762 -34.99 -53.94 10.71
C GLU A 762 -36.00 -52.78 10.76
N ASN A 763 -35.74 -51.71 11.51
CA ASN A 763 -36.58 -50.53 11.45
C ASN A 763 -36.26 -49.74 10.17
N ILE A 764 -37.31 -49.24 9.52
CA ILE A 764 -37.23 -48.57 8.23
C ILE A 764 -37.40 -47.07 8.44
N TYR A 765 -36.44 -46.29 7.97
CA TYR A 765 -36.48 -44.83 8.01
C TYR A 765 -36.59 -44.29 6.60
N ILE A 766 -37.50 -43.34 6.42
CA ILE A 766 -37.84 -42.77 5.11
C ILE A 766 -37.67 -41.26 5.21
N GLY A 767 -36.77 -40.73 4.40
CA GLY A 767 -36.61 -39.30 4.19
C GLY A 767 -37.67 -38.83 3.22
N GLU A 768 -38.55 -37.96 3.69
CA GLU A 768 -39.61 -37.30 2.93
C GLU A 768 -39.29 -35.82 2.76
N MET A 769 -39.95 -35.17 1.81
CA MET A 769 -39.64 -33.80 1.44
C MET A 769 -39.59 -32.84 2.63
N ASN A 770 -40.37 -33.05 3.70
CA ASN A 770 -40.31 -32.17 4.89
C ASN A 770 -40.25 -32.94 6.23
N GLN A 771 -39.92 -34.23 6.22
CA GLN A 771 -39.90 -35.01 7.46
C GLN A 771 -39.09 -36.30 7.33
N ILE A 772 -38.77 -36.92 8.46
CA ILE A 772 -38.27 -38.29 8.50
C ILE A 772 -39.34 -39.15 9.17
N THR A 773 -39.78 -40.18 8.46
CA THR A 773 -40.75 -41.15 8.96
C THR A 773 -40.02 -42.41 9.39
N LEU A 774 -40.22 -42.83 10.64
CA LEU A 774 -39.77 -44.12 11.15
C LEU A 774 -40.91 -45.11 11.09
N TRP A 775 -40.56 -46.31 10.68
CA TRP A 775 -41.41 -47.45 10.73
C TRP A 775 -40.71 -48.63 11.42
N PRO A 776 -41.11 -48.94 12.67
CA PRO A 776 -40.47 -50.00 13.43
C PRO A 776 -40.75 -51.39 12.86
N ALA A 777 -39.76 -52.29 12.91
CA ALA A 777 -39.79 -53.62 12.28
C ALA A 777 -40.98 -54.54 12.66
N LYS A 778 -41.63 -54.28 13.80
CA LYS A 778 -42.71 -55.10 14.37
C LYS A 778 -44.04 -54.35 14.53
N SER A 779 -44.17 -53.17 13.94
CA SER A 779 -45.40 -52.36 13.96
C SER A 779 -45.97 -52.23 12.56
N ASN A 780 -47.30 -52.10 12.42
CA ASN A 780 -47.93 -51.72 11.15
C ASN A 780 -48.18 -50.20 11.07
N GLU A 781 -47.82 -49.45 12.10
CA GLU A 781 -47.96 -48.01 12.17
C GLU A 781 -46.61 -47.32 11.98
N SER A 782 -46.62 -46.23 11.20
CA SER A 782 -45.47 -45.36 10.96
C SER A 782 -45.66 -44.03 11.68
N TYR A 783 -44.59 -43.45 12.20
CA TYR A 783 -44.65 -42.17 12.91
C TYR A 783 -43.65 -41.18 12.30
N SER A 784 -44.06 -39.92 12.16
CA SER A 784 -43.13 -38.84 11.83
C SER A 784 -42.24 -38.61 13.04
N VAL A 785 -40.94 -38.80 12.87
CA VAL A 785 -39.96 -38.67 13.94
C VAL A 785 -39.55 -37.22 14.08
N ILE A 786 -39.40 -36.53 12.94
CA ILE A 786 -38.88 -35.17 12.86
C ILE A 786 -39.48 -34.46 11.65
N ASN A 787 -39.93 -33.22 11.84
CA ASN A 787 -40.27 -32.29 10.78
C ASN A 787 -39.04 -31.42 10.42
N ILE A 788 -38.71 -31.31 9.13
CA ILE A 788 -37.58 -30.56 8.59
C ILE A 788 -37.95 -29.90 7.26
N ASN A 789 -37.17 -28.92 6.80
CA ASN A 789 -37.52 -28.14 5.60
C ASN A 789 -37.20 -28.84 4.26
N GLN A 790 -36.22 -29.75 4.21
CA GLN A 790 -35.94 -30.66 3.07
C GLN A 790 -34.94 -31.78 3.39
N THR A 791 -35.21 -33.03 2.98
CA THR A 791 -34.30 -34.19 3.14
C THR A 791 -33.52 -34.49 1.86
N ASN A 792 -32.19 -34.48 1.95
CA ASN A 792 -31.29 -34.84 0.84
C ASN A 792 -30.44 -36.10 1.10
N GLY A 793 -30.95 -37.03 1.91
CA GLY A 793 -30.31 -38.32 2.15
C GLY A 793 -30.25 -38.72 3.62
N LEU A 794 -30.20 -40.03 3.87
CA LEU A 794 -30.07 -40.65 5.18
C LEU A 794 -28.86 -41.58 5.20
N ILE A 795 -28.09 -41.53 6.28
CA ILE A 795 -26.87 -42.33 6.50
C ILE A 795 -26.94 -42.92 7.92
N LEU A 796 -26.42 -44.12 8.12
CA LEU A 796 -26.22 -44.68 9.46
C LEU A 796 -24.78 -44.51 9.89
N ASP A 797 -24.58 -44.23 11.17
CA ASP A 797 -23.26 -44.34 11.78
C ASP A 797 -22.78 -45.79 11.82
N ASN A 798 -21.49 -45.99 12.09
CA ASN A 798 -20.84 -47.30 12.01
C ASN A 798 -21.44 -48.38 12.93
N ASN A 799 -22.25 -48.00 13.92
CA ASN A 799 -22.91 -48.94 14.83
C ASN A 799 -24.40 -49.18 14.48
N TYR A 800 -24.90 -48.60 13.38
CA TYR A 800 -26.31 -48.64 12.96
C TYR A 800 -27.28 -48.09 14.02
N LYS A 801 -26.76 -47.30 14.97
CA LYS A 801 -27.52 -46.76 16.11
C LYS A 801 -27.81 -45.28 16.01
N ASN A 802 -27.20 -44.59 15.05
CA ASN A 802 -27.47 -43.19 14.83
C ASN A 802 -27.72 -42.91 13.36
N ILE A 803 -28.76 -42.15 13.08
CA ILE A 803 -29.12 -41.70 11.73
C ILE A 803 -28.57 -40.30 11.55
N ILE A 804 -27.79 -40.12 10.50
CA ILE A 804 -27.23 -38.85 10.07
C ILE A 804 -28.02 -38.38 8.85
N GLN A 805 -28.64 -37.21 8.95
CA GLN A 805 -29.41 -36.60 7.87
C GLN A 805 -28.81 -35.25 7.49
N MET A 806 -28.74 -34.96 6.19
CA MET A 806 -28.29 -33.67 5.67
C MET A 806 -29.46 -32.90 5.04
N ASP A 807 -29.60 -31.62 5.35
CA ASP A 807 -30.58 -30.73 4.71
C ASP A 807 -29.97 -29.97 3.51
N ASN A 808 -30.82 -29.24 2.78
CA ASN A 808 -30.42 -28.47 1.59
C ASN A 808 -29.52 -27.25 1.90
N ASN A 809 -29.29 -26.96 3.18
CA ASN A 809 -28.38 -25.92 3.65
C ASN A 809 -27.05 -26.48 4.14
N GLY A 810 -26.82 -27.80 3.99
CA GLY A 810 -25.60 -28.49 4.43
C GLY A 810 -25.53 -28.74 5.94
N SER A 811 -26.66 -28.68 6.64
CA SER A 811 -26.74 -28.98 8.08
C SER A 811 -26.88 -30.48 8.30
N LEU A 812 -26.07 -31.04 9.21
CA LEU A 812 -26.09 -32.45 9.60
C LEU A 812 -26.83 -32.64 10.93
N TYR A 813 -27.80 -33.55 10.93
CA TYR A 813 -28.62 -33.91 12.08
C TYR A 813 -28.31 -35.35 12.49
N LEU A 814 -27.98 -35.58 13.76
CA LEU A 814 -27.76 -36.91 14.31
C LEU A 814 -28.95 -37.33 15.17
N LEU A 815 -29.53 -38.48 14.86
CA LEU A 815 -30.71 -39.05 15.52
C LEU A 815 -30.31 -40.38 16.15
N THR A 816 -30.34 -40.44 17.47
CA THR A 816 -30.04 -41.67 18.22
C THR A 816 -31.25 -42.60 18.18
N THR A 817 -31.06 -43.88 17.80
CA THR A 817 -32.14 -44.87 17.67
C THR A 817 -32.54 -45.55 18.98
N ASP A 818 -31.99 -45.13 20.13
CA ASP A 818 -32.32 -45.72 21.42
C ASP A 818 -33.77 -45.42 21.82
N ARG A 819 -34.58 -46.49 21.95
CA ARG A 819 -36.05 -46.47 22.02
C ARG A 819 -36.68 -45.61 23.14
N ALA A 820 -35.89 -45.07 24.06
CA ALA A 820 -36.38 -44.29 25.19
C ALA A 820 -36.34 -42.76 24.98
N VAL A 821 -35.54 -42.25 24.04
CA VAL A 821 -35.43 -40.80 23.77
C VAL A 821 -35.08 -40.58 22.29
N PHE A 822 -36.09 -40.35 21.44
CA PHE A 822 -35.85 -39.74 20.13
C PHE A 822 -35.60 -38.24 20.33
N GLY A 823 -34.32 -37.84 20.37
CA GLY A 823 -33.90 -36.46 20.51
C GLY A 823 -32.96 -36.07 19.39
N THR A 824 -33.27 -34.98 18.69
CA THR A 824 -32.38 -34.37 17.69
C THR A 824 -31.10 -33.91 18.38
N LYS A 825 -30.00 -34.65 18.22
CA LYS A 825 -28.69 -34.14 18.60
C LYS A 825 -28.12 -33.44 17.37
N ILE A 826 -28.32 -32.13 17.31
CA ILE A 826 -27.55 -31.30 16.38
C ILE A 826 -26.08 -31.53 16.76
N ILE A 827 -25.27 -32.12 15.87
CA ILE A 827 -23.83 -32.19 16.09
C ILE A 827 -23.32 -30.75 15.99
N LYS A 828 -23.33 -30.07 17.13
CA LYS A 828 -22.63 -28.81 17.33
C LYS A 828 -21.15 -29.17 17.43
N TYR A 829 -20.36 -28.64 16.51
CA TYR A 829 -18.94 -28.47 16.76
C TYR A 829 -18.81 -27.47 17.92
N GLU A 830 -18.56 -27.99 19.11
CA GLU A 830 -18.18 -27.20 20.27
C GLU A 830 -16.72 -26.76 20.11
N CYS A 831 -16.53 -25.52 19.66
CA CYS A 831 -15.47 -24.71 20.25
C CYS A 831 -15.95 -24.39 21.67
N ASN A 832 -15.22 -24.82 22.69
CA ASN A 832 -15.53 -24.49 24.07
C ASN A 832 -15.49 -22.98 24.37
N ASN A 833 -15.28 -22.09 23.38
CA ASN A 833 -15.56 -20.65 23.47
C ASN A 833 -16.00 -20.02 22.12
N CYS A 834 -17.29 -20.13 21.79
CA CYS A 834 -18.06 -19.38 20.75
C CYS A 834 -18.10 -19.96 19.31
N PRO A 835 -19.05 -20.89 19.05
CA PRO A 835 -19.61 -21.10 17.70
C PRO A 835 -21.14 -21.14 17.64
N SER A 836 -21.88 -20.67 18.65
CA SER A 836 -23.30 -20.28 18.49
C SER A 836 -23.47 -18.96 17.73
N CYS A 837 -22.37 -18.22 17.58
CA CYS A 837 -22.35 -16.80 17.26
C CYS A 837 -22.26 -16.56 15.72
N ILE A 838 -21.70 -17.50 14.96
CA ILE A 838 -21.38 -17.33 13.53
C ILE A 838 -22.57 -17.68 12.60
N ARG A 839 -23.53 -18.49 13.07
CA ARG A 839 -24.62 -19.04 12.22
C ARG A 839 -25.91 -18.21 12.16
N SER A 840 -26.05 -17.17 13.00
CA SER A 840 -27.23 -16.30 13.04
C SER A 840 -27.07 -14.98 12.29
N ASN A 841 -25.82 -14.56 12.01
CA ASN A 841 -25.54 -13.18 11.58
C ASN A 841 -25.51 -13.09 10.05
N ARG A 842 -26.64 -12.69 9.47
CA ARG A 842 -26.76 -12.39 8.03
C ARG A 842 -26.31 -10.96 7.73
N PHE A 843 -25.46 -10.82 6.73
CA PHE A 843 -25.04 -9.52 6.19
C PHE A 843 -25.84 -9.20 4.94
N THR A 844 -26.26 -7.94 4.82
CA THR A 844 -26.94 -7.40 3.64
C THR A 844 -25.92 -6.73 2.73
N ALA A 845 -25.97 -6.97 1.42
CA ALA A 845 -25.12 -6.26 0.47
C ALA A 845 -25.65 -4.84 0.20
N VAL A 846 -24.84 -3.83 0.54
CA VAL A 846 -25.20 -2.40 0.38
C VAL A 846 -24.31 -1.73 -0.67
N TYR A 847 -24.90 -0.84 -1.46
CA TYR A 847 -24.19 -0.08 -2.50
C TYR A 847 -23.78 1.30 -2.00
N TYR A 848 -22.52 1.66 -2.18
CA TYR A 848 -22.05 3.03 -1.92
C TYR A 848 -20.92 3.40 -2.87
N LYS A 849 -21.05 4.56 -3.56
CA LYS A 849 -20.02 5.14 -4.45
C LYS A 849 -19.36 4.15 -5.43
N GLY A 850 -20.12 3.26 -6.05
CA GLY A 850 -19.60 2.34 -7.08
C GLY A 850 -19.24 0.94 -6.59
N VAL A 851 -19.33 0.65 -5.28
CA VAL A 851 -18.91 -0.65 -4.71
C VAL A 851 -20.03 -1.27 -3.87
N TYR A 852 -20.20 -2.58 -4.00
CA TYR A 852 -21.05 -3.40 -3.12
C TYR A 852 -20.21 -4.05 -2.03
N GLY A 853 -20.78 -4.16 -0.82
CA GLY A 853 -20.17 -4.95 0.23
C GLY A 853 -21.12 -5.24 1.39
N PRO A 854 -20.74 -6.16 2.27
CA PRO A 854 -21.59 -6.59 3.37
C PRO A 854 -21.76 -5.48 4.43
N GLN A 855 -22.98 -5.35 4.93
CA GLN A 855 -23.34 -4.54 6.10
C GLN A 855 -24.21 -5.36 7.05
N TYR A 856 -23.84 -5.33 8.33
CA TYR A 856 -24.65 -5.69 9.47
C TYR A 856 -24.91 -4.41 10.27
N LYS A 857 -26.18 -4.01 10.40
CA LYS A 857 -26.57 -2.72 10.98
C LYS A 857 -26.55 -2.68 12.51
N GLY A 858 -26.29 -3.82 13.16
CA GLY A 858 -26.38 -3.92 14.61
C GLY A 858 -27.79 -3.68 15.15
N HIS A 859 -28.01 -4.03 16.42
CA HIS A 859 -29.28 -3.76 17.12
C HIS A 859 -29.08 -3.01 18.43
N LEU A 860 -27.85 -2.91 18.94
CA LEU A 860 -27.58 -2.26 20.22
C LEU A 860 -27.26 -0.78 20.02
N GLU A 861 -28.25 0.07 20.27
CA GLU A 861 -28.03 1.51 20.35
C GLU A 861 -27.20 1.87 21.60
N LEU A 862 -26.39 2.92 21.50
CA LEU A 862 -25.56 3.35 22.62
C LEU A 862 -26.40 3.88 23.80
N SER A 863 -27.60 4.39 23.54
CA SER A 863 -28.62 4.77 24.55
C SER A 863 -29.01 3.58 25.44
N GLU A 864 -29.06 2.38 24.87
CA GLU A 864 -29.52 1.14 25.50
C GLU A 864 -28.38 0.31 26.10
N TYR A 865 -27.14 0.83 26.09
CA TYR A 865 -25.98 0.10 26.62
C TYR A 865 -26.17 -0.26 28.10
N PRO A 866 -26.17 -1.57 28.46
CA PRO A 866 -26.67 -2.04 29.75
C PRO A 866 -25.79 -1.65 30.96
N ARG A 867 -24.52 -1.29 30.73
CA ARG A 867 -23.54 -0.97 31.80
C ARG A 867 -23.35 0.53 32.03
N TRP A 868 -24.22 1.40 31.50
CA TRP A 868 -24.15 2.83 31.81
C TRP A 868 -24.22 3.13 33.31
N THR A 869 -25.09 2.43 34.03
CA THR A 869 -25.24 2.60 35.49
C THR A 869 -23.95 2.28 36.23
N GLU A 870 -23.21 1.26 35.78
CA GLU A 870 -21.92 0.92 36.35
C GLU A 870 -20.88 2.02 36.13
N PHE A 871 -20.81 2.62 34.94
CA PHE A 871 -19.88 3.72 34.66
C PHE A 871 -20.21 5.00 35.42
N LEU A 872 -21.51 5.28 35.61
CA LEU A 872 -21.95 6.42 36.41
C LEU A 872 -21.60 6.22 37.89
N ASN A 873 -21.89 5.03 38.44
CA ASN A 873 -21.63 4.73 39.85
C ASN A 873 -20.13 4.64 40.18
N SER A 874 -19.31 4.14 39.24
CA SER A 874 -17.85 4.06 39.39
C SER A 874 -17.12 5.38 39.08
N GLY A 875 -17.83 6.42 38.66
CA GLY A 875 -17.23 7.71 38.30
C GLY A 875 -16.41 7.69 37.01
N ILE A 876 -16.51 6.63 36.20
CA ILE A 876 -15.83 6.53 34.89
C ILE A 876 -16.34 7.61 33.94
N THR A 877 -17.65 7.93 33.99
CA THR A 877 -18.32 8.96 33.17
C THR A 877 -19.28 9.79 34.03
N THR A 878 -19.58 11.01 33.60
CA THR A 878 -20.68 11.81 34.17
C THR A 878 -22.00 11.63 33.38
N ALA A 879 -23.11 12.08 33.96
CA ALA A 879 -24.41 12.11 33.28
C ALA A 879 -24.38 13.00 32.02
N ASP A 880 -23.66 14.12 32.06
CA ASP A 880 -23.47 15.02 30.92
C ASP A 880 -22.65 14.37 29.80
N GLU A 881 -21.52 13.74 30.15
CA GLU A 881 -20.68 13.02 29.17
C GLU A 881 -21.48 11.89 28.49
N LYS A 882 -22.29 11.15 29.27
CA LYS A 882 -23.21 10.15 28.74
C LYS A 882 -24.21 10.76 27.74
N ALA A 883 -24.86 11.87 28.09
CA ALA A 883 -25.83 12.52 27.20
C ALA A 883 -25.21 13.00 25.89
N ILE A 884 -24.01 13.59 25.95
CA ILE A 884 -23.25 14.04 24.78
C ILE A 884 -22.89 12.87 23.86
N ILE A 885 -22.37 11.79 24.44
CA ILE A 885 -21.95 10.59 23.71
C ILE A 885 -23.14 9.91 23.04
N ILE A 886 -24.27 9.75 23.74
CA ILE A 886 -25.52 9.19 23.18
C ILE A 886 -26.03 10.07 22.04
N GLY A 887 -26.09 11.39 22.23
CA GLY A 887 -26.60 12.29 21.20
C GLY A 887 -25.73 12.32 19.95
N MET A 888 -24.42 12.13 20.10
CA MET A 888 -23.50 11.97 18.97
C MET A 888 -23.70 10.63 18.23
N ALA A 889 -23.85 9.52 18.97
CA ALA A 889 -23.97 8.18 18.42
C ALA A 889 -25.17 7.99 17.47
N ILE A 890 -26.24 8.79 17.62
CA ILE A 890 -27.41 8.81 16.71
C ILE A 890 -26.98 9.03 15.25
N ASN A 891 -25.88 9.74 15.00
CA ASN A 891 -25.35 9.96 13.65
C ASN A 891 -24.40 8.86 13.14
N GLU A 892 -23.93 7.97 14.02
CA GLU A 892 -22.80 7.08 13.77
C GLU A 892 -23.13 5.57 13.87
N GLY A 893 -24.40 5.22 14.09
CA GLY A 893 -24.90 3.84 14.01
C GLY A 893 -24.96 3.10 15.36
N ASN A 894 -25.05 1.77 15.32
CA ASN A 894 -25.16 0.91 16.50
C ASN A 894 -23.79 0.36 16.95
N LEU A 895 -23.63 0.04 18.24
CA LEU A 895 -22.39 -0.46 18.85
C LEU A 895 -21.87 -1.78 18.25
N ASP A 896 -22.78 -2.56 17.68
CA ASP A 896 -22.54 -3.87 17.08
C ASP A 896 -22.64 -3.85 15.55
N SER A 897 -22.54 -2.67 14.93
CA SER A 897 -22.55 -2.55 13.47
C SER A 897 -21.21 -2.97 12.86
N VAL A 898 -21.24 -3.65 11.70
CA VAL A 898 -20.04 -3.96 10.91
C VAL A 898 -20.34 -3.77 9.43
N GLN A 899 -19.44 -3.12 8.70
CA GLN A 899 -19.59 -2.94 7.27
C GLN A 899 -18.25 -2.96 6.52
N ALA A 900 -18.26 -3.45 5.28
CA ALA A 900 -17.07 -3.49 4.43
C ALA A 900 -17.42 -3.09 2.98
N TYR A 901 -17.77 -1.82 2.74
CA TYR A 901 -18.18 -1.34 1.41
C TYR A 901 -17.69 0.07 1.02
N ASP A 902 -16.93 0.76 1.88
CA ASP A 902 -16.38 2.09 1.60
C ASP A 902 -14.89 2.01 1.16
N LYS A 903 -14.19 3.16 1.11
CA LYS A 903 -12.77 3.24 0.69
C LYS A 903 -11.81 2.62 1.71
N VAL A 904 -12.27 2.26 2.90
CA VAL A 904 -11.49 1.56 3.94
C VAL A 904 -11.83 0.06 3.94
N VAL A 905 -11.03 -0.77 4.63
CA VAL A 905 -11.11 -2.24 4.53
C VAL A 905 -12.37 -2.77 5.18
N LEU A 906 -12.66 -2.31 6.40
CA LEU A 906 -13.90 -2.54 7.12
C LEU A 906 -14.08 -1.42 8.15
N THR A 907 -15.31 -1.26 8.60
CA THR A 907 -15.72 -0.30 9.60
C THR A 907 -16.57 -1.05 10.63
N ALA A 908 -16.26 -0.92 11.92
CA ALA A 908 -16.92 -1.67 12.98
C ALA A 908 -17.23 -0.80 14.22
N GLY A 909 -18.37 -1.07 14.85
CA GLY A 909 -18.88 -0.34 16.01
C GLY A 909 -19.46 1.04 15.69
N THR A 910 -19.91 1.73 16.73
CA THR A 910 -20.30 3.14 16.66
C THR A 910 -19.09 4.02 16.33
N MET A 911 -19.31 5.16 15.68
CA MET A 911 -18.28 6.09 15.13
C MET A 911 -17.49 5.57 13.94
N GLN A 912 -17.92 4.46 13.36
CA GLN A 912 -17.32 3.92 12.15
C GLN A 912 -15.80 3.73 12.29
N LYS A 913 -15.33 3.12 13.39
CA LYS A 913 -13.91 2.85 13.55
C LYS A 913 -13.42 1.97 12.41
N THR A 914 -12.42 2.46 11.70
CA THR A 914 -11.99 1.87 10.43
C THR A 914 -10.80 0.94 10.62
N VAL A 915 -10.75 -0.14 9.85
CA VAL A 915 -9.52 -0.83 9.48
C VAL A 915 -9.06 -0.26 8.15
N VAL A 916 -7.81 0.19 8.09
CA VAL A 916 -7.26 0.79 6.86
C VAL A 916 -6.30 -0.20 6.19
N ALA A 917 -6.12 -0.05 4.88
CA ALA A 917 -5.37 -1.02 4.09
C ALA A 917 -3.89 -1.13 4.50
N THR A 918 -3.34 -0.10 5.13
CA THR A 918 -1.94 0.03 5.57
C THR A 918 -1.70 -0.38 7.02
N GLY A 919 -2.74 -0.73 7.78
CA GLY A 919 -2.68 -0.89 9.24
C GLY A 919 -2.77 0.44 10.00
N GLY A 920 -2.99 0.37 11.32
CA GLY A 920 -3.05 1.54 12.20
C GLY A 920 -4.39 2.31 12.19
N GLY A 921 -5.45 1.72 11.63
CA GLY A 921 -6.80 2.26 11.72
C GLY A 921 -7.32 2.26 13.16
N GLU A 922 -8.28 3.13 13.47
CA GLU A 922 -8.79 3.31 14.83
C GLU A 922 -9.33 2.01 15.45
N PHE A 923 -9.90 1.13 14.62
CA PHE A 923 -10.39 -0.16 15.08
C PHE A 923 -9.23 -1.13 15.39
N GLU A 924 -8.15 -1.10 14.60
CA GLU A 924 -6.98 -1.96 14.79
C GLU A 924 -6.23 -1.59 16.08
N VAL A 925 -6.14 -0.29 16.39
CA VAL A 925 -5.59 0.21 17.65
C VAL A 925 -6.43 -0.25 18.84
N GLN A 926 -7.75 -0.13 18.76
CA GLN A 926 -8.65 -0.56 19.82
C GLN A 926 -8.55 -2.07 20.08
N VAL A 927 -8.55 -2.88 19.03
CA VAL A 927 -8.41 -4.34 19.14
C VAL A 927 -7.04 -4.72 19.71
N TYR A 928 -5.97 -4.01 19.34
CA TYR A 928 -4.65 -4.22 19.90
C TYR A 928 -4.60 -3.90 21.41
N GLU A 929 -5.15 -2.76 21.83
CA GLU A 929 -5.22 -2.39 23.25
C GLU A 929 -6.07 -3.39 24.03
N PHE A 930 -7.21 -3.81 23.48
CA PHE A 930 -8.03 -4.86 24.07
C PHE A 930 -7.27 -6.18 24.24
N LYS A 931 -6.42 -6.56 23.27
CA LYS A 931 -5.53 -7.73 23.39
C LYS A 931 -4.55 -7.58 24.54
N GLN A 932 -4.00 -6.39 24.80
CA GLN A 932 -3.09 -6.17 25.92
C GLN A 932 -3.82 -6.21 27.26
N GLU A 933 -5.01 -5.60 27.32
CA GLU A 933 -5.81 -5.53 28.55
C GLU A 933 -6.48 -6.87 28.91
N ASN A 934 -6.91 -7.65 27.90
CA ASN A 934 -7.70 -8.87 28.05
C ASN A 934 -7.22 -9.99 27.10
N PRO A 935 -5.97 -10.48 27.22
CA PRO A 935 -5.36 -11.39 26.24
C PRO A 935 -6.09 -12.73 26.08
N GLN A 936 -6.65 -13.28 27.16
CA GLN A 936 -7.42 -14.53 27.14
C GLN A 936 -8.74 -14.34 26.37
N VAL A 937 -9.49 -13.28 26.70
CA VAL A 937 -10.76 -12.93 26.05
C VAL A 937 -10.54 -12.57 24.58
N TYR A 938 -9.45 -11.85 24.26
CA TYR A 938 -9.06 -11.57 22.89
C TYR A 938 -8.80 -12.86 22.08
N SER A 939 -8.04 -13.80 22.66
CA SER A 939 -7.74 -15.06 21.98
C SER A 939 -9.02 -15.83 21.66
N GLU A 940 -10.01 -15.77 22.54
CA GLU A 940 -11.30 -16.41 22.37
C GLU A 940 -12.20 -15.74 21.34
N LEU A 941 -12.32 -14.41 21.39
CA LEU A 941 -13.23 -13.66 20.52
C LEU A 941 -12.68 -13.40 19.11
N PHE A 942 -11.36 -13.28 18.96
CA PHE A 942 -10.71 -12.91 17.70
C PHE A 942 -9.81 -14.05 17.18
N GLU A 943 -8.80 -14.46 17.94
CA GLU A 943 -7.72 -15.33 17.45
C GLU A 943 -8.19 -16.72 17.02
N LYS A 944 -8.97 -17.40 17.87
CA LYS A 944 -9.55 -18.72 17.58
C LYS A 944 -10.54 -18.67 16.40
N CYS A 945 -11.13 -17.52 16.14
CA CYS A 945 -12.04 -17.31 15.02
C CYS A 945 -11.32 -16.91 13.72
N GLY A 946 -9.99 -16.83 13.73
CA GLY A 946 -9.16 -16.51 12.57
C GLY A 946 -8.81 -15.03 12.42
N TRP A 947 -9.25 -14.17 13.33
CA TRP A 947 -8.82 -12.77 13.40
C TRP A 947 -7.56 -12.62 14.25
N ASN A 948 -6.49 -12.05 13.71
CA ASN A 948 -5.29 -11.75 14.49
C ASN A 948 -4.88 -10.28 14.35
N ILE A 949 -4.34 -9.69 15.41
CA ILE A 949 -3.74 -8.36 15.44
C ILE A 949 -2.25 -8.50 15.76
N SER A 950 -1.43 -8.02 14.83
CA SER A 950 0.04 -8.00 14.98
C SER A 950 0.49 -6.90 15.95
N SER A 951 1.76 -6.96 16.39
CA SER A 951 2.40 -5.92 17.21
C SER A 951 2.39 -4.53 16.56
N ASN A 952 2.40 -4.48 15.23
CA ASN A 952 2.30 -3.24 14.45
C ASN A 952 0.85 -2.76 14.25
N LYS A 953 -0.11 -3.30 15.02
CA LYS A 953 -1.53 -2.93 14.97
C LYS A 953 -2.14 -3.12 13.57
N VAL A 954 -1.81 -4.23 12.93
CA VAL A 954 -2.39 -4.65 11.65
C VAL A 954 -3.33 -5.83 11.88
N MET A 955 -4.61 -5.67 11.54
CA MET A 955 -5.60 -6.75 11.61
C MET A 955 -5.50 -7.67 10.40
N SER A 956 -5.59 -8.97 10.67
CA SER A 956 -5.62 -10.01 9.67
C SER A 956 -6.79 -10.96 9.91
N PHE A 957 -7.39 -11.47 8.85
CA PHE A 957 -8.30 -12.62 8.92
C PHE A 957 -7.73 -13.78 8.11
N LYS A 958 -7.44 -14.90 8.76
CA LYS A 958 -6.79 -16.09 8.16
C LYS A 958 -5.57 -15.71 7.31
N GLY A 959 -4.71 -14.85 7.87
CA GLY A 959 -3.48 -14.36 7.22
C GLY A 959 -3.67 -13.31 6.13
N LYS A 960 -4.91 -12.88 5.83
CA LYS A 960 -5.17 -11.78 4.88
C LYS A 960 -5.24 -10.45 5.63
N THR A 961 -4.45 -9.48 5.21
CA THR A 961 -4.41 -8.11 5.75
C THR A 961 -4.77 -7.11 4.66
N GLY A 962 -4.98 -5.85 5.04
CA GLY A 962 -5.01 -4.72 4.13
C GLY A 962 -5.99 -4.85 2.95
N SER A 963 -5.54 -4.53 1.74
CA SER A 963 -6.37 -4.58 0.53
C SER A 963 -6.87 -6.00 0.20
N ALA A 964 -6.08 -7.03 0.52
CA ALA A 964 -6.44 -8.43 0.32
C ALA A 964 -7.56 -8.86 1.27
N LEU A 965 -7.53 -8.38 2.52
CA LEU A 965 -8.64 -8.53 3.46
C LEU A 965 -9.89 -7.82 2.92
N GLY A 966 -9.79 -6.56 2.50
CA GLY A 966 -10.95 -5.82 1.98
C GLY A 966 -11.58 -6.43 0.72
N LYS A 967 -10.77 -7.01 -0.17
CA LYS A 967 -11.27 -7.79 -1.32
C LYS A 967 -11.93 -9.09 -0.87
N TYR A 968 -11.35 -9.79 0.10
CA TYR A 968 -11.91 -11.02 0.66
C TYR A 968 -13.27 -10.78 1.32
N LEU A 969 -13.40 -9.72 2.11
CA LEU A 969 -14.65 -9.36 2.79
C LEU A 969 -15.80 -9.04 1.80
N ARG A 970 -15.47 -8.52 0.61
CA ARG A 970 -16.45 -8.12 -0.42
C ARG A 970 -16.73 -9.16 -1.50
N LYS A 971 -15.89 -10.19 -1.60
CA LYS A 971 -15.85 -11.13 -2.75
C LYS A 971 -17.21 -11.80 -3.03
N ASP A 972 -17.97 -12.11 -1.99
CA ASP A 972 -19.20 -12.92 -2.07
C ASP A 972 -20.50 -12.12 -1.84
N PHE A 973 -20.46 -10.78 -1.93
CA PHE A 973 -21.60 -9.89 -1.62
C PHE A 973 -22.02 -8.96 -2.78
N PRO A 974 -22.46 -9.48 -3.94
CA PRO A 974 -23.01 -8.67 -5.03
C PRO A 974 -24.39 -8.07 -4.68
N LYS A 975 -24.85 -7.13 -5.51
CA LYS A 975 -26.14 -6.41 -5.34
C LYS A 975 -27.30 -7.33 -4.93
N GLY A 976 -27.90 -7.07 -3.77
CA GLY A 976 -29.09 -7.79 -3.29
C GLY A 976 -28.82 -9.15 -2.66
N SER A 977 -27.56 -9.57 -2.50
CA SER A 977 -27.24 -10.82 -1.81
C SER A 977 -27.37 -10.68 -0.29
N ASN A 978 -27.99 -11.67 0.35
CA ASN A 978 -27.91 -11.88 1.80
C ASN A 978 -27.09 -13.14 2.04
N SER A 979 -25.92 -12.99 2.66
CA SER A 979 -25.02 -14.12 2.92
C SER A 979 -24.43 -14.02 4.33
N ILE A 980 -24.03 -15.16 4.87
CA ILE A 980 -23.30 -15.24 6.13
C ILE A 980 -21.82 -15.04 5.80
N SER A 981 -21.20 -14.04 6.43
CA SER A 981 -19.77 -13.77 6.24
C SER A 981 -18.95 -14.58 7.23
N GLU A 982 -18.09 -15.46 6.73
CA GLU A 982 -17.17 -16.21 7.59
C GLU A 982 -16.19 -15.31 8.35
N ALA A 983 -15.81 -14.18 7.75
CA ALA A 983 -14.91 -13.21 8.37
C ALA A 983 -15.63 -12.21 9.28
N LEU A 984 -16.74 -11.62 8.81
CA LEU A 984 -17.42 -10.58 9.58
C LEU A 984 -18.34 -11.13 10.65
N GLY A 985 -18.84 -12.36 10.51
CA GLY A 985 -19.68 -13.03 11.51
C GLY A 985 -19.00 -13.10 12.88
N PRO A 986 -17.80 -13.71 13.00
CA PRO A 986 -17.05 -13.73 14.25
C PRO A 986 -16.70 -12.33 14.76
N LEU A 987 -16.47 -11.38 13.85
CA LEU A 987 -16.18 -10.00 14.24
C LEU A 987 -17.39 -9.33 14.90
N VAL A 988 -18.60 -9.55 14.38
CA VAL A 988 -19.87 -9.11 15.01
C VAL A 988 -19.98 -9.72 16.42
N CYS A 989 -19.68 -11.00 16.58
CA CYS A 989 -19.72 -11.65 17.88
C CYS A 989 -18.72 -11.04 18.87
N ALA A 990 -17.51 -10.75 18.41
CA ALA A 990 -16.47 -10.14 19.21
C ALA A 990 -16.86 -8.74 19.68
N ILE A 991 -17.41 -7.89 18.79
CA ILE A 991 -17.86 -6.55 19.15
C ILE A 991 -19.16 -6.51 19.96
N SER A 992 -19.96 -7.58 19.88
CA SER A 992 -21.16 -7.76 20.71
C SER A 992 -20.84 -8.29 22.11
N SER A 993 -19.59 -8.63 22.42
CA SER A 993 -19.22 -9.08 23.76
C SER A 993 -19.29 -7.93 24.78
N PRO A 994 -19.82 -8.16 25.99
CA PRO A 994 -19.87 -7.13 27.03
C PRO A 994 -18.52 -6.50 27.35
N GLU A 995 -17.44 -7.28 27.30
CA GLU A 995 -16.06 -6.87 27.56
C GLU A 995 -15.55 -5.92 26.47
N PHE A 996 -15.75 -6.27 25.20
CA PHE A 996 -15.31 -5.41 24.11
C PHE A 996 -16.18 -4.15 24.00
N GLN A 997 -17.49 -4.24 24.21
CA GLN A 997 -18.37 -3.05 24.26
C GLN A 997 -17.96 -2.08 25.38
N MET A 998 -17.53 -2.59 26.54
CA MET A 998 -16.98 -1.76 27.61
C MET A 998 -15.72 -1.00 27.14
N LYS A 999 -14.81 -1.67 26.42
CA LYS A 999 -13.64 -1.00 25.80
C LYS A 999 -14.09 0.05 24.78
N GLN A 1000 -15.08 -0.27 23.95
CA GLN A 1000 -15.66 0.69 23.01
C GLN A 1000 -16.11 1.96 23.73
N VAL A 1001 -17.02 1.86 24.69
CA VAL A 1001 -17.60 3.01 25.41
C VAL A 1001 -16.53 3.81 26.19
N LYS A 1002 -15.53 3.16 26.80
CA LYS A 1002 -14.41 3.85 27.47
C LYS A 1002 -13.60 4.71 26.50
N ASP A 1003 -13.35 4.24 25.28
CA ASP A 1003 -12.64 5.04 24.28
C ASP A 1003 -13.42 6.30 23.89
N PHE A 1004 -14.76 6.27 23.86
CA PHE A 1004 -15.58 7.47 23.61
C PHE A 1004 -15.38 8.52 24.69
N ILE A 1005 -15.41 8.09 25.95
CA ILE A 1005 -15.25 8.99 27.09
C ILE A 1005 -13.88 9.65 27.05
N ILE A 1006 -12.84 8.88 26.77
CA ILE A 1006 -11.47 9.40 26.63
C ILE A 1006 -11.39 10.39 25.46
N ARG A 1007 -12.00 10.05 24.31
CA ARG A 1007 -11.96 10.92 23.12
C ARG A 1007 -12.72 12.22 23.32
N LEU A 1008 -13.89 12.20 23.95
CA LEU A 1008 -14.62 13.40 24.34
C LEU A 1008 -13.76 14.28 25.24
N ARG A 1009 -13.18 13.72 26.31
CA ARG A 1009 -12.30 14.48 27.21
C ARG A 1009 -11.10 15.07 26.50
N ASN A 1010 -10.52 14.35 25.54
CA ASN A 1010 -9.39 14.83 24.76
C ASN A 1010 -9.80 15.97 23.81
N VAL A 1011 -10.93 15.85 23.11
CA VAL A 1011 -11.38 16.92 22.20
C VAL A 1011 -11.70 18.20 22.96
N LEU A 1012 -12.31 18.06 24.14
CA LEU A 1012 -12.69 19.18 24.99
C LEU A 1012 -11.48 19.95 25.52
N LYS A 1013 -10.30 19.33 25.61
CA LYS A 1013 -9.03 19.96 26.02
C LYS A 1013 -8.29 20.66 24.87
N ILE A 1014 -8.73 20.53 23.62
CA ILE A 1014 -8.06 21.15 22.48
C ILE A 1014 -8.19 22.67 22.57
N ILE A 1015 -7.09 23.39 22.32
CA ILE A 1015 -7.07 24.85 22.18
C ILE A 1015 -7.15 25.19 20.68
N PRO A 1016 -8.21 25.87 20.19
CA PRO A 1016 -8.35 26.24 18.78
C PRO A 1016 -7.20 27.11 18.26
N VAL A 1017 -6.88 27.01 16.97
CA VAL A 1017 -5.79 27.80 16.36
C VAL A 1017 -6.06 29.30 16.52
N GLY A 1018 -5.10 30.02 17.12
CA GLY A 1018 -5.19 31.47 17.32
C GLY A 1018 -5.89 31.90 18.61
N PHE A 1019 -6.30 30.96 19.48
CA PHE A 1019 -7.02 31.24 20.74
C PHE A 1019 -6.29 30.65 21.95
N GLN A 1020 -6.66 31.08 23.16
CA GLN A 1020 -5.99 30.73 24.42
C GLN A 1020 -6.78 29.78 25.31
N TYR A 1021 -8.07 29.55 25.01
CA TYR A 1021 -8.98 28.74 25.82
C TYR A 1021 -9.35 27.45 25.10
N THR A 1022 -9.76 26.45 25.85
CA THR A 1022 -10.10 25.12 25.32
C THR A 1022 -11.48 25.10 24.68
N ILE A 1023 -11.76 24.08 23.86
CA ILE A 1023 -13.11 23.83 23.33
C ILE A 1023 -14.14 23.75 24.46
N ALA A 1024 -13.80 23.15 25.61
CA ALA A 1024 -14.69 23.10 26.78
C ALA A 1024 -15.01 24.47 27.38
N ASP A 1025 -14.14 25.47 27.21
CA ASP A 1025 -14.40 26.83 27.70
C ASP A 1025 -15.38 27.56 26.79
N TYR A 1026 -15.25 27.36 25.48
CA TYR A 1026 -16.11 27.97 24.45
C TYR A 1026 -17.47 27.27 24.32
N PHE A 1027 -17.52 25.95 24.44
CA PHE A 1027 -18.76 25.16 24.31
C PHE A 1027 -19.13 24.51 25.63
N LYS A 1028 -20.16 25.05 26.29
CA LYS A 1028 -20.73 24.45 27.51
C LYS A 1028 -21.99 23.65 27.22
N SER A 1029 -22.63 23.85 26.07
CA SER A 1029 -23.83 23.10 25.72
C SER A 1029 -23.50 21.69 25.25
N HIS A 1030 -24.40 20.73 25.52
CA HIS A 1030 -24.25 19.36 25.01
C HIS A 1030 -24.16 19.34 23.48
N LEU A 1031 -24.95 20.17 22.78
CA LEU A 1031 -24.89 20.32 21.33
C LEU A 1031 -23.50 20.76 20.86
N GLY A 1032 -22.88 21.76 21.50
CA GLY A 1032 -21.58 22.27 21.08
C GLY A 1032 -20.46 21.24 21.28
N GLN A 1033 -20.50 20.53 22.41
CA GLN A 1033 -19.53 19.47 22.71
C GLN A 1033 -19.73 18.24 21.82
N ALA A 1034 -20.98 17.82 21.56
CA ALA A 1034 -21.29 16.73 20.64
C ALA A 1034 -20.87 17.08 19.21
N THR A 1035 -21.07 18.34 18.80
CA THR A 1035 -20.61 18.88 17.52
C THR A 1035 -19.07 18.77 17.45
N ALA A 1036 -18.33 19.26 18.45
CA ALA A 1036 -16.86 19.12 18.45
C ALA A 1036 -16.38 17.66 18.39
N LEU A 1037 -17.03 16.76 19.15
CA LEU A 1037 -16.73 15.33 19.13
C LEU A 1037 -16.98 14.70 17.75
N ASP A 1038 -18.12 14.99 17.11
CA ASP A 1038 -18.48 14.52 15.77
C ASP A 1038 -17.43 14.89 14.71
N GLN A 1039 -16.93 16.12 14.73
CA GLN A 1039 -15.85 16.53 13.82
C GLN A 1039 -14.53 15.83 14.17
N SER A 1040 -14.25 15.59 15.46
CA SER A 1040 -13.03 14.89 15.90
C SER A 1040 -12.98 13.43 15.49
N VAL A 1041 -14.15 12.81 15.38
CA VAL A 1041 -14.30 11.44 14.89
C VAL A 1041 -14.04 11.38 13.39
N ASN A 1042 -14.64 12.31 12.64
CA ASN A 1042 -14.59 12.26 11.19
C ASN A 1042 -13.33 12.87 10.59
N LEU A 1043 -12.78 13.93 11.20
CA LEU A 1043 -11.61 14.71 10.75
C LEU A 1043 -10.83 15.28 11.96
N PRO A 1044 -10.16 14.43 12.78
CA PRO A 1044 -9.50 14.83 14.03
C PRO A 1044 -8.50 15.98 13.88
N GLU A 1045 -7.72 16.00 12.81
CA GLU A 1045 -6.71 17.03 12.55
C GLU A 1045 -7.32 18.42 12.27
N GLN A 1046 -8.59 18.47 11.86
CA GLN A 1046 -9.25 19.71 11.44
C GLN A 1046 -10.01 20.41 12.57
N VAL A 1047 -10.36 19.70 13.64
CA VAL A 1047 -11.13 20.28 14.77
C VAL A 1047 -10.47 21.56 15.31
N LYS A 1048 -9.15 21.53 15.53
CA LYS A 1048 -8.39 22.67 16.05
C LYS A 1048 -8.45 23.87 15.10
N VAL A 1049 -8.37 23.62 13.80
CA VAL A 1049 -8.30 24.64 12.75
C VAL A 1049 -9.68 25.22 12.49
N ASP A 1050 -10.70 24.38 12.34
CA ASP A 1050 -12.04 24.80 11.94
C ASP A 1050 -12.78 25.51 13.08
N VAL A 1051 -12.61 25.08 14.34
CA VAL A 1051 -13.10 25.85 15.49
C VAL A 1051 -12.38 27.21 15.55
N GLY A 1052 -11.07 27.27 15.25
CA GLY A 1052 -10.32 28.51 15.20
C GLY A 1052 -10.83 29.48 14.12
N LYS A 1053 -11.17 28.97 12.93
CA LYS A 1053 -11.80 29.78 11.87
C LYS A 1053 -13.16 30.32 12.30
N ALA A 1054 -14.00 29.46 12.90
CA ALA A 1054 -15.33 29.85 13.37
C ALA A 1054 -15.26 30.92 14.46
N LEU A 1055 -14.32 30.77 15.41
CA LEU A 1055 -14.07 31.77 16.45
C LEU A 1055 -13.54 33.08 15.86
N THR A 1056 -12.64 33.03 14.88
CA THR A 1056 -12.13 34.22 14.19
C THR A 1056 -13.27 35.02 13.57
N LYS A 1057 -14.15 34.34 12.82
CA LYS A 1057 -15.32 34.96 12.19
C LYS A 1057 -16.33 35.47 13.22
N PHE A 1058 -16.55 34.72 14.30
CA PHE A 1058 -17.41 35.14 15.40
C PHE A 1058 -16.95 36.48 16.00
N TYR A 1059 -15.65 36.61 16.34
CA TYR A 1059 -15.11 37.84 16.92
C TYR A 1059 -15.05 39.00 15.93
N MET A 1060 -14.84 38.74 14.63
CA MET A 1060 -14.99 39.75 13.59
C MET A 1060 -16.41 40.34 13.55
N ASN A 1061 -17.43 39.49 13.72
CA ASN A 1061 -18.83 39.90 13.69
C ASN A 1061 -19.36 40.42 15.04
N ASN A 1062 -18.64 40.16 16.14
CA ASN A 1062 -19.03 40.53 17.50
C ASN A 1062 -17.82 41.13 18.25
N PRO A 1063 -17.30 42.30 17.83
CA PRO A 1063 -16.07 42.87 18.38
C PRO A 1063 -16.20 43.26 19.87
N SER A 1064 -17.42 43.40 20.39
CA SER A 1064 -17.71 43.68 21.80
C SER A 1064 -17.80 42.42 22.68
N ALA A 1065 -17.71 41.22 22.12
CA ALA A 1065 -17.76 39.98 22.90
C ALA A 1065 -16.45 39.83 23.71
N PRO A 1066 -16.50 39.52 25.02
CA PRO A 1066 -15.30 39.28 25.82
C PRO A 1066 -14.46 38.14 25.24
N THR A 1067 -13.15 38.34 25.11
CA THR A 1067 -12.21 37.35 24.54
C THR A 1067 -11.99 36.14 25.43
N ASN A 1068 -12.19 36.30 26.75
CA ASN A 1068 -12.24 35.20 27.70
C ASN A 1068 -13.65 34.61 27.74
N PRO A 1069 -13.89 33.41 27.19
CA PRO A 1069 -15.21 32.80 27.21
C PRO A 1069 -15.71 32.50 28.61
N ASN A 1070 -14.84 32.36 29.62
CA ASN A 1070 -15.25 32.10 31.00
C ASN A 1070 -15.90 33.31 31.68
N THR A 1071 -15.83 34.51 31.10
CA THR A 1071 -16.54 35.71 31.61
C THR A 1071 -17.86 35.98 30.90
N TRP A 1072 -18.31 35.12 29.98
CA TRP A 1072 -19.59 35.29 29.31
C TRP A 1072 -20.75 35.09 30.30
N THR A 1073 -21.69 36.04 30.33
CA THR A 1073 -22.92 35.90 31.10
C THR A 1073 -23.75 34.72 30.58
N VAL A 1074 -24.67 34.19 31.40
CA VAL A 1074 -25.53 33.07 31.00
C VAL A 1074 -26.34 33.38 29.74
N GLN A 1075 -26.84 34.62 29.62
CA GLN A 1075 -27.62 35.08 28.46
C GLN A 1075 -26.73 35.24 27.21
N ASP A 1076 -25.54 35.82 27.36
CA ASP A 1076 -24.62 36.04 26.25
C ASP A 1076 -24.01 34.73 25.73
N ARG A 1077 -23.67 33.81 26.64
CA ARG A 1077 -23.08 32.52 26.29
C ARG A 1077 -23.94 31.74 25.31
N SER A 1078 -25.25 31.65 25.58
CA SER A 1078 -26.18 30.93 24.69
C SER A 1078 -26.25 31.55 23.29
N LYS A 1079 -26.15 32.87 23.19
CA LYS A 1079 -26.11 33.61 21.92
C LYS A 1079 -24.79 33.39 21.18
N TYR A 1080 -23.66 33.51 21.88
CA TYR A 1080 -22.31 33.40 21.30
C TYR A 1080 -21.99 31.99 20.86
N GLU A 1081 -22.28 30.99 21.71
CA GLU A 1081 -22.11 29.58 21.38
C GLU A 1081 -22.94 29.20 20.15
N ARG A 1082 -24.19 29.67 20.04
CA ARG A 1082 -25.02 29.47 18.84
C ARG A 1082 -24.40 30.08 17.58
N ALA A 1083 -23.87 31.29 17.65
CA ALA A 1083 -23.25 31.96 16.52
C ALA A 1083 -21.98 31.22 16.04
N ILE A 1084 -21.14 30.77 16.99
CA ILE A 1084 -19.94 29.99 16.69
C ILE A 1084 -20.34 28.64 16.07
N LEU A 1085 -21.34 27.96 16.62
CA LEU A 1085 -21.80 26.65 16.13
C LEU A 1085 -22.47 26.72 14.75
N GLN A 1086 -23.13 27.81 14.40
CA GLN A 1086 -23.68 28.01 13.05
C GLN A 1086 -22.57 28.07 12.01
N ASP A 1087 -21.46 28.73 12.32
CA ASP A 1087 -20.32 28.84 11.42
C ASP A 1087 -19.50 27.54 11.39
N TYR A 1088 -19.17 27.03 12.58
CA TYR A 1088 -18.43 25.79 12.74
C TYR A 1088 -19.17 24.59 12.16
N GLY A 1089 -20.49 24.51 12.28
CA GLY A 1089 -21.32 23.45 11.74
C GLY A 1089 -21.35 23.40 10.22
N VAL A 1090 -21.30 24.57 9.56
CA VAL A 1090 -21.39 24.71 8.09
C VAL A 1090 -20.03 24.63 7.41
N HIS A 1091 -18.96 25.12 8.04
CA HIS A 1091 -17.60 25.13 7.49
C HIS A 1091 -16.80 23.83 7.72
N ARG A 1092 -17.40 22.80 8.32
CA ARG A 1092 -16.77 21.48 8.40
C ARG A 1092 -16.47 20.98 6.99
N ILE A 1093 -15.23 20.60 6.73
CA ILE A 1093 -14.83 20.05 5.42
C ILE A 1093 -15.32 18.59 5.29
N MET A 1094 -16.62 18.36 5.43
CA MET A 1094 -17.27 17.07 5.19
C MET A 1094 -18.06 17.12 3.87
N LYS A 1095 -18.40 15.95 3.32
CA LYS A 1095 -19.21 15.86 2.09
C LYS A 1095 -20.68 16.29 2.27
N ASP A 1096 -21.16 16.37 3.52
CA ASP A 1096 -22.53 16.79 3.85
C ASP A 1096 -22.62 17.42 5.28
N PRO A 1097 -22.00 18.59 5.50
CA PRO A 1097 -21.85 19.17 6.83
C PRO A 1097 -23.18 19.71 7.39
N GLY A 1098 -24.07 20.19 6.52
CA GLY A 1098 -25.38 20.73 6.88
C GLY A 1098 -26.35 19.68 7.44
N VAL A 1099 -26.37 18.47 6.87
CA VAL A 1099 -27.28 17.41 7.33
C VAL A 1099 -26.89 16.88 8.70
N ARG A 1100 -25.58 16.65 8.96
CA ARG A 1100 -25.11 16.12 10.26
C ARG A 1100 -25.32 17.10 11.42
N TYR A 1101 -24.99 18.37 11.21
CA TYR A 1101 -25.26 19.42 12.20
C TYR A 1101 -26.76 19.55 12.49
N THR A 1102 -27.60 19.50 11.44
CA THR A 1102 -29.07 19.58 11.60
C THR A 1102 -29.63 18.40 12.40
N LYS A 1103 -29.10 17.18 12.20
CA LYS A 1103 -29.47 16.00 12.99
C LYS A 1103 -29.09 16.13 14.45
N LEU A 1104 -27.84 16.51 14.76
CA LEU A 1104 -27.41 16.75 16.15
C LEU A 1104 -28.22 17.86 16.79
N LYS A 1105 -28.46 18.94 16.06
CA LYS A 1105 -29.31 20.03 16.51
C LYS A 1105 -30.69 19.49 16.87
N ALA A 1106 -31.34 18.70 16.03
CA ALA A 1106 -32.65 18.13 16.32
C ALA A 1106 -32.67 17.26 17.59
N VAL A 1107 -31.63 16.45 17.82
CA VAL A 1107 -31.47 15.62 19.03
C VAL A 1107 -31.46 16.48 20.30
N PHE A 1108 -30.72 17.59 20.28
CA PHE A 1108 -30.60 18.50 21.42
C PHE A 1108 -31.56 19.70 21.37
N SER A 1109 -32.51 19.72 20.41
CA SER A 1109 -33.57 20.74 20.27
C SER A 1109 -34.92 20.29 20.82
N LEU A 1110 -35.00 19.05 21.31
CA LEU A 1110 -36.10 18.62 22.17
C LEU A 1110 -35.82 19.16 23.60
N PRO A 1111 -36.87 19.61 24.30
CA PRO A 1111 -36.75 20.47 25.48
C PRO A 1111 -35.86 19.92 26.60
#